data_AF-A0A6I6VZJ8-F1
#
_entry.id   AF-A0A6I6VZJ8-F1
#
_cell.length_a   1.000
_cell.length_b   1.000
_cell.length_c   1.000
_cell.angle_alpha   90.00
_cell.angle_beta   90.00
_cell.angle_gamma   90.00
#
_symmetry.space_group_name_H-M   'P 1'
#
loop_
_entity.id
_entity.type
_entity.pdbx_description
1 polymer ?
#
loop_
_entity_poly.entity_id
_entity_poly.type
_entity_poly.pdbx_seq_one_letter_code
_entity_poly.pdbx_strand_id
1 'polypeptide(L)'
;MIPSVLPALHTPPALPLDHSTASADQPPAAAAGAPGTSGDGHSSVLKRMLGDRCNQRTLADTLKRIIQDLPGQLASGEPPALNKARAQMETALAVLLKNTTMYVCEDSSYSPQQPLPANRLISLQAYILGCGMPVPQTLDALLDLELKLSRQTQVHPLGNLSGALSWPLAMPVQDQNTLVALMQSNTSGLPGLPLADGARGVLAYLMSGSSVSDADLQRPVLAMEKLLDAPRALALGPAIQARLGGVVADGAGSDYVMTAIQLGLDPESQATPARNTVAGFDLGALQHWGQPASVVVQRLGDHLLEKGRVSAKTAHFGASLLLARTAPQYLVRDIPASVTYGSVLWAQLAMAVARIEAQTPGRTLVMSYAEVLLGAEQLNTDEAVSEQINYEALWDWGAANGFLAKPEEAPSATAMARVREAYNRQLGSLKATSTLLQTAIPSRKAMALAQLEEAFPNLDPSLFEVRTLKKARLREGRPGLHPGVRSMLDIVMGGEKLAADDHWVSDDKRLPITAFCNLYEKGKLGVAASFEAAYDAAIRAHEEGHQNRVRQLICTLPLEDRKNLEFGKLEFFHTHQYKIAGDLFTPPALHVRGHTLEVKATRNGQVNLYTLDTRRGAIEKENVLLRRRTEPYTDDKMEARNANILSRTTLFEPGNDTDVQPFQEQPEGLEQPDSFNSSRSQAIADAFVKALDLKNDDLLNEARGSTVYDQESARNEAISQFFLNLIPLRSAIVNFQNGNVAQGIFDLGLDVVGLVTLGAGKAAQAGKVVGSALSSARHAVKAARFVGAAAVEAFNPVSGVGDLLVGTGRWVANGSRYVAANMARQLNQFRGATDSYELLKVASKQHGEVATGTFKVAGESVEGGAVLRDGNWYALDTHTLRAYGRPLEDFVPLARAVDGKMTQLPGELRNRSFREFKVPESRIAGLSHNSQGVYVAADGHLSHIRHTDSTGQAAVYEVRQVTRAENGKVQVRVYHNDRQTPLLLESLQADRWQRLGVWGGSPVSVKADLGPEIGRGGEAIVYASRDGKSVYKDLGPTRLTTAEGHTDMQVENLRKYYGNAFAEVVIEDGRKYIKMGRIDGVDLSQVPRGSLPPNTRSLVDEAVARMEAKDIYHDDLQLKNFIYSKKDNMVYPVDMNGMPAEFMVPVVKRAYDRQVNELRAAFSALIAREP
;
A
#
# COMPACT_ATOMS: atom_id res chain seq x y z
N MET A 1 6.59 -30.75 -51.74
CA MET A 1 7.80 -31.55 -52.02
C MET A 1 8.45 -31.94 -50.69
N ILE A 2 8.98 -33.16 -50.61
CA ILE A 2 9.67 -33.85 -49.48
C ILE A 2 11.04 -34.27 -50.07
N PRO A 3 12.22 -34.24 -49.38
CA PRO A 3 12.65 -35.06 -48.20
C PRO A 3 13.46 -34.26 -47.12
N SER A 4 13.90 -34.73 -45.92
CA SER A 4 14.30 -36.04 -45.30
C SER A 4 15.78 -36.44 -45.55
N VAL A 5 16.58 -37.02 -44.61
CA VAL A 5 16.36 -37.52 -43.22
C VAL A 5 17.68 -37.52 -42.35
N LEU A 6 17.66 -38.15 -41.16
CA LEU A 6 18.72 -38.37 -40.12
C LEU A 6 20.00 -39.14 -40.58
N PRO A 7 21.03 -39.32 -39.70
CA PRO A 7 21.13 -40.58 -38.91
C PRO A 7 21.69 -40.44 -37.46
N ALA A 8 21.82 -41.57 -36.74
CA ALA A 8 22.27 -41.69 -35.34
C ALA A 8 23.20 -42.93 -35.13
N LEU A 9 23.60 -43.19 -33.86
CA LEU A 9 24.11 -44.47 -33.24
C LEU A 9 25.63 -44.70 -33.00
N HIS A 10 26.02 -44.56 -31.72
CA HIS A 10 26.56 -45.57 -30.76
C HIS A 10 27.91 -46.35 -30.89
N THR A 11 28.70 -46.24 -29.80
CA THR A 11 29.59 -47.25 -29.10
C THR A 11 30.89 -47.78 -29.74
N PRO A 12 31.96 -47.95 -28.92
CA PRO A 12 32.39 -49.29 -28.43
C PRO A 12 32.89 -49.35 -26.94
N PRO A 13 33.28 -50.53 -26.38
CA PRO A 13 33.34 -50.78 -24.91
C PRO A 13 34.68 -51.32 -24.29
N ALA A 14 34.68 -51.47 -22.94
CA ALA A 14 35.51 -52.35 -22.05
C ALA A 14 37.05 -52.03 -21.91
N LEU A 15 37.79 -52.32 -20.82
CA LEU A 15 37.95 -53.53 -19.96
C LEU A 15 38.49 -53.18 -18.51
N PRO A 16 38.75 -54.15 -17.58
CA PRO A 16 38.66 -53.92 -16.12
C PRO A 16 39.93 -54.05 -15.23
N LEU A 17 39.67 -53.86 -13.93
CA LEU A 17 40.35 -54.10 -12.63
C LEU A 17 41.64 -54.95 -12.45
N ASP A 18 42.37 -54.52 -11.40
CA ASP A 18 43.17 -55.23 -10.38
C ASP A 18 44.51 -55.94 -10.67
N HIS A 19 45.49 -55.64 -9.80
CA HIS A 19 46.14 -56.63 -8.93
C HIS A 19 46.81 -55.97 -7.70
N SER A 20 46.70 -56.61 -6.52
CA SER A 20 47.26 -56.16 -5.23
C SER A 20 48.50 -56.96 -4.79
N THR A 21 49.43 -56.31 -4.07
CA THR A 21 50.39 -56.84 -3.06
C THR A 21 51.16 -55.65 -2.46
N ALA A 22 51.57 -55.54 -1.18
CA ALA A 22 51.35 -56.32 0.04
C ALA A 22 51.59 -55.40 1.28
N SER A 23 51.52 -55.95 2.50
CA SER A 23 51.52 -55.22 3.80
C SER A 23 52.86 -55.27 4.57
N ALA A 24 52.96 -54.50 5.66
CA ALA A 24 54.06 -54.28 6.64
C ALA A 24 55.15 -53.26 6.21
N ASP A 25 55.62 -52.31 7.03
CA ASP A 25 55.68 -52.22 8.50
C ASP A 25 55.29 -50.84 9.11
N GLN A 26 55.16 -50.81 10.45
CA GLN A 26 54.93 -49.63 11.33
C GLN A 26 55.69 -49.86 12.67
N PRO A 27 55.86 -48.88 13.59
CA PRO A 27 55.79 -47.41 13.49
C PRO A 27 57.24 -46.86 13.70
N PRO A 28 57.66 -45.92 14.60
CA PRO A 28 57.04 -44.82 15.38
C PRO A 28 57.33 -43.44 14.72
N ALA A 29 57.12 -42.24 15.31
CA ALA A 29 56.59 -41.80 16.61
C ALA A 29 55.68 -40.56 16.42
N ALA A 30 54.90 -40.20 17.45
CA ALA A 30 53.86 -39.17 17.35
C ALA A 30 54.36 -37.71 17.38
N ALA A 31 53.66 -36.85 16.63
CA ALA A 31 53.52 -35.42 16.91
C ALA A 31 52.02 -35.06 16.82
N ALA A 32 51.55 -34.15 17.69
CA ALA A 32 50.14 -33.99 17.99
C ALA A 32 49.27 -33.52 16.80
N GLY A 33 48.13 -34.17 16.60
CA GLY A 33 47.11 -33.72 15.65
C GLY A 33 46.33 -32.53 16.21
N ALA A 34 46.18 -31.49 15.39
CA ALA A 34 45.21 -30.41 15.64
C ALA A 34 43.78 -30.95 15.51
N PRO A 35 42.80 -30.45 16.31
CA PRO A 35 41.43 -30.90 16.21
C PRO A 35 40.81 -30.46 14.87
N GLY A 36 40.26 -31.42 14.13
CA GLY A 36 39.56 -31.13 12.87
C GLY A 36 38.28 -30.33 13.12
N THR A 37 38.24 -29.10 12.62
CA THR A 37 37.04 -28.27 12.62
C THR A 37 36.16 -28.61 11.43
N SER A 38 34.94 -29.04 11.71
CA SER A 38 33.88 -29.38 10.74
C SER A 38 33.49 -28.16 9.89
N GLY A 39 33.77 -28.21 8.58
CA GLY A 39 33.44 -27.12 7.63
C GLY A 39 31.96 -27.02 7.25
N ASP A 40 31.13 -28.01 7.59
CA ASP A 40 29.76 -28.15 7.09
C ASP A 40 28.72 -27.19 7.73
N GLY A 41 29.11 -26.48 8.81
CA GLY A 41 28.17 -25.72 9.63
C GLY A 41 27.45 -24.59 8.89
N HIS A 42 28.17 -23.73 8.15
CA HIS A 42 27.62 -22.47 7.66
C HIS A 42 26.64 -22.60 6.49
N SER A 43 26.88 -23.49 5.53
CA SER A 43 25.94 -23.73 4.41
C SER A 43 24.59 -24.30 4.91
N SER A 44 24.59 -25.05 6.02
CA SER A 44 23.36 -25.59 6.62
C SER A 44 22.39 -24.53 7.14
N VAL A 45 22.88 -23.34 7.51
CA VAL A 45 22.07 -22.31 8.17
C VAL A 45 21.25 -21.48 7.17
N LEU A 46 21.86 -21.04 6.06
CA LEU A 46 21.11 -20.30 5.03
C LEU A 46 20.05 -21.19 4.39
N LYS A 47 20.38 -22.46 4.11
CA LYS A 47 19.43 -23.46 3.61
C LYS A 47 18.26 -23.67 4.56
N ARG A 48 18.51 -23.78 5.88
CA ARG A 48 17.45 -23.85 6.90
C ARG A 48 16.51 -22.64 6.87
N MET A 49 17.05 -21.42 6.76
CA MET A 49 16.23 -20.20 6.65
C MET A 49 15.38 -20.17 5.38
N LEU A 50 15.92 -20.65 4.26
CA LEU A 50 15.20 -20.76 3.00
C LEU A 50 14.10 -21.83 3.08
N GLY A 51 14.37 -22.98 3.71
CA GLY A 51 13.39 -24.02 4.02
C GLY A 51 12.26 -23.54 4.93
N ASP A 52 12.58 -22.78 5.98
CA ASP A 52 11.58 -22.19 6.89
C ASP A 52 10.69 -21.17 6.20
N ARG A 53 11.27 -20.28 5.39
CA ARG A 53 10.50 -19.33 4.58
C ARG A 53 9.66 -20.04 3.51
N CYS A 54 10.17 -21.10 2.92
CA CYS A 54 9.45 -21.96 1.98
C CYS A 54 8.19 -22.53 2.65
N ASN A 55 8.31 -23.11 3.85
CA ASN A 55 7.17 -23.59 4.63
C ASN A 55 6.18 -22.47 4.95
N GLN A 56 6.64 -21.33 5.48
CA GLN A 56 5.78 -20.19 5.83
C GLN A 56 5.01 -19.66 4.61
N ARG A 57 5.65 -19.61 3.44
CA ARG A 57 5.01 -19.17 2.19
C ARG A 57 3.99 -20.19 1.71
N THR A 58 4.34 -21.47 1.69
CA THR A 58 3.39 -22.56 1.36
C THR A 58 2.18 -22.55 2.31
N LEU A 59 2.39 -22.27 3.59
CA LEU A 59 1.30 -22.08 4.56
C LEU A 59 0.44 -20.87 4.16
N ALA A 60 1.01 -19.67 4.02
CA ALA A 60 0.28 -18.46 3.65
C ALA A 60 -0.55 -18.62 2.35
N ASP A 61 0.08 -19.09 1.27
CA ASP A 61 -0.56 -19.35 -0.03
C ASP A 61 -1.68 -20.41 0.06
N THR A 62 -1.67 -21.28 1.08
CA THR A 62 -2.71 -22.28 1.31
C THR A 62 -3.83 -21.78 2.22
N LEU A 63 -3.51 -21.02 3.27
CA LEU A 63 -4.52 -20.34 4.09
C LEU A 63 -5.33 -19.35 3.23
N LYS A 64 -4.66 -18.60 2.34
CA LYS A 64 -5.29 -17.68 1.39
C LYS A 64 -6.30 -18.37 0.45
N ARG A 65 -5.99 -19.57 -0.02
CA ARG A 65 -6.93 -20.38 -0.82
C ARG A 65 -8.11 -20.85 0.03
N ILE A 66 -7.88 -21.33 1.26
CA ILE A 66 -8.96 -21.67 2.20
C ILE A 66 -9.89 -20.47 2.43
N ILE A 67 -9.36 -19.27 2.63
CA ILE A 67 -10.13 -18.02 2.78
C ILE A 67 -11.01 -17.76 1.54
N GLN A 68 -10.49 -18.00 0.33
CA GLN A 68 -11.22 -17.81 -0.93
C GLN A 68 -12.30 -18.87 -1.17
N ASP A 69 -12.06 -20.12 -0.77
CA ASP A 69 -12.97 -21.24 -1.01
C ASP A 69 -14.09 -21.37 0.06
N LEU A 70 -13.84 -20.87 1.28
CA LEU A 70 -14.76 -20.99 2.43
C LEU A 70 -16.21 -20.52 2.15
N PRO A 71 -16.47 -19.39 1.45
CA PRO A 71 -17.83 -18.93 1.20
C PRO A 71 -18.63 -19.87 0.27
N GLY A 72 -17.95 -20.57 -0.65
CA GLY A 72 -18.59 -21.48 -1.60
C GLY A 72 -19.15 -22.74 -0.93
N GLN A 73 -18.53 -23.19 0.16
CA GLN A 73 -18.96 -24.40 0.89
C GLN A 73 -20.18 -24.16 1.80
N LEU A 74 -20.50 -22.90 2.13
CA LEU A 74 -21.63 -22.52 2.99
C LEU A 74 -22.95 -22.32 2.23
N ALA A 75 -22.95 -22.42 0.89
CA ALA A 75 -24.10 -22.07 0.04
C ALA A 75 -25.20 -23.15 -0.08
N SER A 76 -25.11 -24.26 0.66
CA SER A 76 -25.94 -25.47 0.49
C SER A 76 -27.11 -25.59 1.48
N GLY A 77 -27.96 -24.56 1.58
CA GLY A 77 -29.19 -24.66 2.39
C GLY A 77 -30.02 -23.38 2.55
N GLU A 78 -31.17 -23.51 3.21
CA GLU A 78 -32.00 -22.36 3.63
C GLU A 78 -31.28 -21.47 4.67
N PRO A 79 -31.65 -20.17 4.77
CA PRO A 79 -31.02 -19.21 5.68
C PRO A 79 -31.07 -19.64 7.16
N PRO A 80 -29.92 -19.93 7.81
CA PRO A 80 -29.87 -20.04 9.26
C PRO A 80 -29.94 -18.64 9.90
N ALA A 81 -30.37 -18.54 11.16
CA ALA A 81 -30.11 -17.35 11.97
C ALA A 81 -28.59 -17.13 12.11
N LEU A 82 -28.13 -15.87 12.22
CA LEU A 82 -26.69 -15.49 12.21
C LEU A 82 -25.80 -16.46 13.02
N ASN A 83 -26.18 -16.72 14.27
CA ASN A 83 -25.40 -17.55 15.20
C ASN A 83 -25.25 -19.02 14.76
N LYS A 84 -26.17 -19.57 13.95
CA LYS A 84 -26.01 -20.90 13.33
C LYS A 84 -25.02 -20.88 12.16
N ALA A 85 -25.04 -19.83 11.34
CA ALA A 85 -24.10 -19.68 10.22
C ALA A 85 -22.65 -19.56 10.71
N ARG A 86 -22.42 -18.84 11.81
CA ARG A 86 -21.11 -18.77 12.49
C ARG A 86 -20.61 -20.14 12.94
N ALA A 87 -21.41 -20.90 13.69
CA ALA A 87 -21.01 -22.22 14.16
C ALA A 87 -20.74 -23.22 13.02
N GLN A 88 -21.50 -23.15 11.92
CA GLN A 88 -21.25 -23.93 10.71
C GLN A 88 -19.90 -23.57 10.07
N MET A 89 -19.55 -22.28 10.02
CA MET A 89 -18.29 -21.79 9.45
C MET A 89 -17.07 -22.15 10.31
N GLU A 90 -17.16 -22.01 11.64
CA GLU A 90 -16.11 -22.45 12.58
C GLU A 90 -15.86 -23.97 12.45
N THR A 91 -16.93 -24.75 12.26
CA THR A 91 -16.85 -26.20 11.96
C THR A 91 -16.20 -26.49 10.61
N ALA A 92 -16.61 -25.79 9.55
CA ALA A 92 -16.04 -25.96 8.21
C ALA A 92 -14.54 -25.60 8.18
N LEU A 93 -14.15 -24.53 8.86
CA LEU A 93 -12.75 -24.13 9.00
C LEU A 93 -11.90 -25.21 9.70
N ALA A 94 -12.39 -25.77 10.81
CA ALA A 94 -11.71 -26.85 11.51
C ALA A 94 -11.53 -28.11 10.63
N VAL A 95 -12.51 -28.42 9.77
CA VAL A 95 -12.41 -29.51 8.79
C VAL A 95 -11.38 -29.20 7.69
N LEU A 96 -11.38 -27.99 7.14
CA LEU A 96 -10.44 -27.57 6.10
C LEU A 96 -9.00 -27.57 6.61
N LEU A 97 -8.71 -26.99 7.78
CA LEU A 97 -7.36 -26.98 8.36
C LEU A 97 -6.82 -28.39 8.67
N LYS A 98 -7.71 -29.35 8.94
CA LYS A 98 -7.35 -30.74 9.21
C LYS A 98 -7.15 -31.56 7.94
N ASN A 99 -7.94 -31.32 6.89
CA ASN A 99 -7.93 -32.11 5.66
C ASN A 99 -7.01 -31.52 4.56
N THR A 100 -6.77 -30.22 4.55
CA THR A 100 -5.83 -29.59 3.63
C THR A 100 -4.39 -29.86 4.09
N THR A 101 -3.55 -30.35 3.17
CA THR A 101 -2.13 -30.65 3.43
C THR A 101 -1.19 -29.65 2.78
N MET A 102 -0.05 -29.42 3.42
CA MET A 102 1.11 -28.71 2.85
C MET A 102 2.35 -29.61 2.82
N TYR A 103 3.26 -29.31 1.89
CA TYR A 103 4.58 -29.94 1.84
C TYR A 103 5.53 -29.23 2.81
N VAL A 104 6.27 -30.00 3.61
CA VAL A 104 7.35 -29.48 4.45
C VAL A 104 8.64 -29.49 3.64
N CYS A 105 9.11 -28.29 3.29
CA CYS A 105 10.31 -28.03 2.50
C CYS A 105 11.57 -28.67 3.11
N GLU A 106 12.58 -28.87 2.27
CA GLU A 106 13.88 -29.42 2.68
C GLU A 106 14.64 -28.42 3.56
N ASP A 107 15.59 -28.94 4.34
CA ASP A 107 16.45 -28.23 5.31
C ASP A 107 15.77 -27.38 6.41
N SER A 108 14.45 -27.20 6.39
CA SER A 108 13.70 -26.39 7.37
C SER A 108 13.88 -26.84 8.82
N SER A 109 13.81 -25.91 9.77
CA SER A 109 13.89 -26.14 11.22
C SER A 109 12.66 -26.80 11.84
N TYR A 110 11.60 -27.06 11.05
CA TYR A 110 10.40 -27.75 11.52
C TYR A 110 10.72 -29.15 12.07
N SER A 111 10.72 -29.26 13.40
CA SER A 111 10.91 -30.51 14.14
C SER A 111 9.57 -31.01 14.66
N PRO A 112 8.89 -31.94 13.97
CA PRO A 112 7.59 -32.43 14.38
C PRO A 112 7.67 -33.36 15.61
N GLN A 113 6.56 -33.46 16.33
CA GLN A 113 6.37 -34.41 17.43
C GLN A 113 6.31 -35.88 16.96
N GLN A 114 6.18 -36.12 15.65
CA GLN A 114 6.17 -37.43 15.00
C GLN A 114 7.01 -37.37 13.72
N PRO A 115 7.76 -38.43 13.35
CA PRO A 115 8.60 -38.39 12.14
C PRO A 115 7.78 -38.06 10.88
N LEU A 116 8.35 -37.21 10.01
CA LEU A 116 7.69 -36.81 8.76
C LEU A 116 7.37 -38.04 7.88
N PRO A 117 6.20 -38.07 7.22
CA PRO A 117 5.91 -39.10 6.24
C PRO A 117 6.85 -38.96 5.03
N ALA A 118 7.07 -40.05 4.30
CA ALA A 118 8.04 -40.09 3.18
C ALA A 118 7.74 -39.08 2.05
N ASN A 119 6.48 -38.66 1.89
CA ASN A 119 6.05 -37.62 0.95
C ASN A 119 6.13 -36.18 1.51
N ARG A 120 6.53 -36.03 2.79
CA ARG A 120 6.61 -34.77 3.57
C ARG A 120 5.32 -33.94 3.57
N LEU A 121 4.16 -34.54 3.27
CA LEU A 121 2.85 -33.89 3.32
C LEU A 121 2.22 -34.05 4.71
N ILE A 122 1.89 -32.93 5.35
CA ILE A 122 1.17 -32.91 6.65
C ILE A 122 0.00 -31.93 6.60
N SER A 123 -1.00 -32.10 7.48
CA SER A 123 -2.13 -31.17 7.56
C SER A 123 -1.69 -29.78 8.04
N LEU A 124 -2.40 -28.73 7.62
CA LEU A 124 -2.12 -27.37 8.10
C LEU A 124 -2.24 -27.28 9.63
N GLN A 125 -3.24 -27.96 10.21
CA GLN A 125 -3.40 -28.08 11.66
C GLN A 125 -2.15 -28.66 12.34
N ALA A 126 -1.56 -29.74 11.80
CA ALA A 126 -0.36 -30.36 12.36
C ALA A 126 0.90 -29.49 12.18
N TYR A 127 1.01 -28.77 11.06
CA TYR A 127 2.10 -27.81 10.86
C TYR A 127 2.01 -26.65 11.87
N ILE A 128 0.84 -26.00 11.96
CA ILE A 128 0.61 -24.85 12.85
C ILE A 128 0.87 -25.23 14.32
N LEU A 129 0.34 -26.37 14.79
CA LEU A 129 0.61 -26.90 16.13
C LEU A 129 2.09 -27.25 16.35
N GLY A 130 2.75 -27.87 15.36
CA GLY A 130 4.18 -28.21 15.42
C GLY A 130 5.08 -26.98 15.51
N CYS A 131 4.69 -25.85 14.93
CA CYS A 131 5.34 -24.55 15.11
C CYS A 131 5.03 -23.87 16.45
N GLY A 132 4.25 -24.50 17.34
CA GLY A 132 3.83 -23.90 18.62
C GLY A 132 2.85 -22.73 18.47
N MET A 133 2.20 -22.59 17.30
CA MET A 133 1.23 -21.55 17.04
C MET A 133 -0.19 -22.02 17.38
N PRO A 134 -1.10 -21.12 17.85
CA PRO A 134 -2.50 -21.46 18.03
C PRO A 134 -3.16 -21.73 16.67
N VAL A 135 -3.95 -22.80 16.59
CA VAL A 135 -4.74 -23.11 15.40
C VAL A 135 -5.89 -22.11 15.30
N PRO A 136 -6.06 -21.39 14.18
CA PRO A 136 -7.14 -20.41 14.04
C PRO A 136 -8.51 -21.11 14.08
N GLN A 137 -9.35 -20.71 15.04
CA GLN A 137 -10.70 -21.26 15.21
C GLN A 137 -11.79 -20.37 14.59
N THR A 138 -11.46 -19.13 14.23
CA THR A 138 -12.33 -18.16 13.54
C THR A 138 -11.68 -17.71 12.24
N LEU A 139 -12.48 -17.18 11.30
CA LEU A 139 -11.91 -16.60 10.07
C LEU A 139 -11.08 -15.35 10.36
N ASP A 140 -11.44 -14.52 11.35
CA ASP A 140 -10.61 -13.38 11.77
C ASP A 140 -9.19 -13.85 12.18
N ALA A 141 -9.08 -14.89 13.01
CA ALA A 141 -7.79 -15.45 13.41
C ALA A 141 -7.03 -16.11 12.23
N LEU A 142 -7.74 -16.61 11.22
CA LEU A 142 -7.16 -17.15 9.99
C LEU A 142 -6.62 -16.04 9.09
N LEU A 143 -7.35 -14.94 8.95
CA LEU A 143 -6.97 -13.74 8.20
C LEU A 143 -5.77 -13.05 8.85
N ASP A 144 -5.77 -12.87 10.17
CA ASP A 144 -4.63 -12.33 10.91
C ASP A 144 -3.38 -13.21 10.74
N LEU A 145 -3.54 -14.54 10.77
CA LEU A 145 -2.44 -15.49 10.56
C LEU A 145 -1.93 -15.44 9.11
N GLU A 146 -2.81 -15.44 8.11
CA GLU A 146 -2.44 -15.32 6.69
C GLU A 146 -1.73 -14.00 6.43
N LEU A 147 -2.30 -12.87 6.85
CA LEU A 147 -1.73 -11.53 6.65
C LEU A 147 -0.36 -11.40 7.31
N LYS A 148 -0.20 -11.97 8.52
CA LYS A 148 1.09 -12.00 9.23
C LYS A 148 2.13 -12.82 8.47
N LEU A 149 1.79 -14.04 8.05
CA LEU A 149 2.70 -14.92 7.31
C LEU A 149 3.03 -14.36 5.92
N SER A 150 2.06 -13.80 5.20
CA SER A 150 2.24 -13.13 3.91
C SER A 150 3.16 -11.91 4.03
N ARG A 151 3.08 -11.14 5.12
CA ARG A 151 4.04 -10.03 5.39
C ARG A 151 5.44 -10.53 5.72
N GLN A 152 5.56 -11.57 6.56
CA GLN A 152 6.87 -12.15 6.93
C GLN A 152 7.57 -12.81 5.74
N THR A 153 6.83 -13.55 4.90
CA THR A 153 7.39 -14.27 3.75
C THR A 153 7.81 -13.37 2.60
N GLN A 154 7.35 -12.11 2.55
CA GLN A 154 7.86 -11.11 1.59
C GLN A 154 9.30 -10.68 1.89
N VAL A 155 9.82 -10.85 3.11
CA VAL A 155 11.22 -10.49 3.45
C VAL A 155 12.17 -11.60 3.03
N HIS A 156 13.33 -11.25 2.46
CA HIS A 156 14.38 -12.25 2.21
C HIS A 156 15.11 -12.64 3.52
N PRO A 157 15.52 -13.91 3.70
CA PRO A 157 16.54 -14.34 4.65
C PRO A 157 17.84 -13.52 4.64
N LEU A 158 18.13 -12.86 3.50
CA LEU A 158 19.31 -12.01 3.27
C LEU A 158 18.98 -10.51 3.38
N GLY A 159 17.79 -10.16 3.90
CA GLY A 159 17.29 -8.79 3.99
C GLY A 159 17.35 -8.04 2.66
N ASN A 160 17.96 -6.87 2.68
CA ASN A 160 18.20 -6.02 1.51
C ASN A 160 19.58 -6.25 0.84
N LEU A 161 20.19 -7.42 1.01
CA LEU A 161 21.46 -7.83 0.39
C LEU A 161 22.69 -6.98 0.79
N SER A 162 22.64 -6.29 1.93
CA SER A 162 23.77 -5.49 2.44
C SER A 162 24.34 -5.95 3.79
N GLY A 163 23.69 -6.92 4.44
CA GLY A 163 24.13 -7.49 5.72
C GLY A 163 24.24 -6.43 6.81
N ALA A 164 25.42 -6.35 7.43
CA ALA A 164 25.69 -5.51 8.59
C ALA A 164 25.54 -3.99 8.37
N LEU A 165 25.50 -3.53 7.12
CA LEU A 165 25.20 -2.12 6.78
C LEU A 165 23.71 -1.76 6.95
N SER A 166 22.82 -2.74 7.13
CA SER A 166 21.38 -2.55 7.38
C SER A 166 20.87 -3.25 8.63
N TRP A 167 21.76 -3.62 9.56
CA TRP A 167 21.35 -3.95 10.92
C TRP A 167 20.64 -2.76 11.59
N PRO A 168 19.73 -2.98 12.56
CA PRO A 168 18.99 -1.91 13.24
C PRO A 168 19.91 -0.85 13.88
N LEU A 169 21.06 -1.30 14.38
CA LEU A 169 22.28 -0.51 14.59
C LEU A 169 23.33 -0.99 13.57
N ALA A 170 23.55 -0.21 12.52
CA ALA A 170 24.48 -0.60 11.46
C ALA A 170 25.94 -0.64 11.92
N MET A 171 26.75 -1.41 11.20
CA MET A 171 28.19 -1.54 11.41
C MET A 171 28.88 -0.15 11.50
N PRO A 172 29.54 0.18 12.62
CA PRO A 172 30.29 1.43 12.76
C PRO A 172 31.40 1.57 11.71
N VAL A 173 31.71 2.81 11.30
CA VAL A 173 32.76 3.09 10.28
C VAL A 173 34.13 2.51 10.68
N GLN A 174 34.45 2.44 11.97
CA GLN A 174 35.69 1.80 12.46
C GLN A 174 35.73 0.28 12.17
N ASP A 175 34.59 -0.41 12.28
CA ASP A 175 34.48 -1.83 12.00
C ASP A 175 34.48 -2.07 10.47
N GLN A 176 33.87 -1.16 9.68
CA GLN A 176 33.97 -1.15 8.22
C GLN A 176 35.42 -1.01 7.75
N ASN A 177 36.17 -0.05 8.30
CA ASN A 177 37.60 0.14 8.03
C ASN A 177 38.42 -1.10 8.38
N THR A 178 38.11 -1.75 9.51
CA THR A 178 38.79 -2.98 9.96
C THR A 178 38.54 -4.15 9.03
N LEU A 179 37.32 -4.27 8.49
CA LEU A 179 36.95 -5.24 7.46
C LEU A 179 37.68 -4.97 6.14
N VAL A 180 37.70 -3.73 5.65
CA VAL A 180 38.42 -3.36 4.42
C VAL A 180 39.92 -3.65 4.55
N ALA A 181 40.53 -3.33 5.69
CA ALA A 181 41.93 -3.64 5.97
C ALA A 181 42.22 -5.16 5.98
N LEU A 182 41.27 -6.00 6.39
CA LEU A 182 41.42 -7.45 6.33
C LEU A 182 41.47 -7.95 4.87
N MET A 183 40.69 -7.36 3.95
CA MET A 183 40.70 -7.74 2.51
C MET A 183 42.04 -7.38 1.83
N GLN A 184 42.77 -6.42 2.38
CA GLN A 184 44.08 -5.97 1.91
C GLN A 184 45.25 -6.62 2.67
N SER A 185 44.98 -7.56 3.59
CA SER A 185 46.01 -8.12 4.47
C SER A 185 46.63 -9.42 3.95
N ASN A 186 47.97 -9.39 3.80
CA ASN A 186 48.81 -10.54 3.51
C ASN A 186 48.92 -11.54 4.67
N THR A 187 48.47 -11.17 5.88
CA THR A 187 48.54 -12.01 7.08
C THR A 187 47.18 -12.60 7.48
N SER A 188 46.16 -12.45 6.63
CA SER A 188 44.80 -12.97 6.85
C SER A 188 44.70 -14.50 6.84
N GLY A 189 45.65 -15.20 6.21
CA GLY A 189 45.65 -16.67 6.10
C GLY A 189 44.60 -17.24 5.13
N LEU A 190 43.81 -16.40 4.46
CA LEU A 190 42.77 -16.81 3.52
C LEU A 190 43.33 -16.95 2.09
N PRO A 191 43.09 -18.08 1.39
CA PRO A 191 43.56 -18.28 0.02
C PRO A 191 42.99 -17.22 -0.94
N GLY A 192 43.88 -16.47 -1.60
CA GLY A 192 43.51 -15.41 -2.54
C GLY A 192 43.34 -14.02 -1.91
N LEU A 193 43.70 -13.84 -0.63
CA LEU A 193 44.00 -12.53 -0.05
C LEU A 193 45.54 -12.31 0.05
N PRO A 194 46.04 -11.07 -0.08
CA PRO A 194 45.30 -9.83 -0.34
C PRO A 194 44.65 -9.86 -1.72
N LEU A 195 43.66 -8.99 -1.96
CA LEU A 195 43.08 -8.81 -3.28
C LEU A 195 44.15 -8.26 -4.25
N ALA A 196 44.82 -9.15 -4.97
CA ALA A 196 46.03 -8.88 -5.75
C ALA A 196 45.84 -7.93 -6.95
N ASP A 197 44.60 -7.68 -7.35
CA ASP A 197 44.21 -6.79 -8.43
C ASP A 197 43.11 -5.86 -7.91
N GLY A 198 43.44 -4.58 -7.71
CA GLY A 198 42.53 -3.59 -7.12
C GLY A 198 41.23 -3.42 -7.92
N ALA A 199 41.25 -3.78 -9.21
CA ALA A 199 40.12 -3.76 -10.13
C ALA A 199 39.25 -5.04 -10.10
N ARG A 200 39.41 -5.93 -9.11
CA ARG A 200 38.59 -7.17 -9.00
C ARG A 200 37.71 -7.24 -7.75
N GLY A 201 38.06 -6.54 -6.68
CA GLY A 201 37.23 -6.39 -5.48
C GLY A 201 36.80 -7.70 -4.79
N VAL A 202 35.95 -7.58 -3.77
CA VAL A 202 35.41 -8.74 -3.05
C VAL A 202 34.47 -9.57 -3.94
N LEU A 203 33.72 -8.92 -4.83
CA LEU A 203 32.77 -9.61 -5.71
C LEU A 203 33.45 -10.61 -6.65
N ALA A 204 34.51 -10.23 -7.39
CA ALA A 204 35.16 -11.19 -8.29
C ALA A 204 36.00 -12.24 -7.53
N TYR A 205 36.50 -11.91 -6.34
CA TYR A 205 37.10 -12.89 -5.43
C TYR A 205 36.11 -14.01 -5.07
N LEU A 206 34.85 -13.67 -4.78
CA LEU A 206 33.82 -14.69 -4.48
C LEU A 206 33.34 -15.41 -5.75
N MET A 207 33.12 -14.69 -6.85
CA MET A 207 32.66 -15.28 -8.12
C MET A 207 33.60 -16.38 -8.63
N SER A 208 34.92 -16.19 -8.51
CA SER A 208 35.93 -17.15 -8.98
C SER A 208 36.06 -18.43 -8.14
N GLY A 209 35.17 -18.65 -7.17
CA GLY A 209 34.99 -19.92 -6.46
C GLY A 209 33.52 -20.34 -6.27
N SER A 210 32.60 -19.77 -7.05
CA SER A 210 31.15 -19.97 -6.89
C SER A 210 30.52 -20.78 -8.04
N SER A 211 29.27 -21.23 -7.85
CA SER A 211 28.44 -21.88 -8.87
C SER A 211 27.50 -20.92 -9.62
N VAL A 212 27.73 -19.60 -9.49
CA VAL A 212 26.91 -18.55 -10.10
C VAL A 212 27.10 -18.54 -11.62
N SER A 213 26.03 -18.78 -12.36
CA SER A 213 26.00 -18.71 -13.83
C SER A 213 25.59 -17.33 -14.34
N ASP A 214 25.82 -17.06 -15.63
CA ASP A 214 25.37 -15.82 -16.29
C ASP A 214 23.85 -15.59 -16.17
N ALA A 215 23.06 -16.67 -16.11
CA ALA A 215 21.61 -16.60 -15.92
C ALA A 215 21.21 -16.27 -14.46
N ASP A 216 22.02 -16.67 -13.48
CA ASP A 216 21.79 -16.33 -12.07
C ASP A 216 22.01 -14.84 -11.80
N LEU A 217 22.97 -14.21 -12.49
CA LEU A 217 23.29 -12.78 -12.35
C LEU A 217 22.12 -11.84 -12.72
N GLN A 218 21.12 -12.33 -13.48
CA GLN A 218 19.86 -11.62 -13.76
C GLN A 218 18.83 -11.76 -12.64
N ARG A 219 19.15 -12.49 -11.57
CA ARG A 219 18.30 -12.75 -10.40
C ARG A 219 19.10 -12.46 -9.12
N PRO A 220 19.32 -11.17 -8.75
CA PRO A 220 20.32 -10.77 -7.75
C PRO A 220 20.26 -11.53 -6.42
N VAL A 221 19.05 -11.81 -5.93
CA VAL A 221 18.82 -12.60 -4.72
C VAL A 221 19.38 -14.03 -4.85
N LEU A 222 19.06 -14.73 -5.94
CA LEU A 222 19.53 -16.11 -6.22
C LEU A 222 21.04 -16.15 -6.49
N ALA A 223 21.58 -15.14 -7.18
CA ALA A 223 23.03 -14.98 -7.33
C ALA A 223 23.71 -14.83 -5.97
N MET A 224 23.16 -14.02 -5.06
CA MET A 224 23.71 -13.85 -3.71
C MET A 224 23.62 -15.13 -2.87
N GLU A 225 22.51 -15.89 -2.93
CA GLU A 225 22.41 -17.21 -2.27
C GLU A 225 23.55 -18.15 -2.71
N LYS A 226 23.73 -18.33 -4.02
CA LYS A 226 24.80 -19.16 -4.59
C LYS A 226 26.21 -18.64 -4.31
N LEU A 227 26.37 -17.32 -4.17
CA LEU A 227 27.64 -16.68 -3.84
C LEU A 227 28.01 -16.88 -2.37
N LEU A 228 27.02 -16.86 -1.46
CA LEU A 228 27.21 -17.08 -0.03
C LEU A 228 27.45 -18.56 0.34
N ASP A 229 26.89 -19.49 -0.45
CA ASP A 229 27.19 -20.93 -0.36
C ASP A 229 28.58 -21.32 -0.94
N ALA A 230 29.29 -20.38 -1.59
CA ALA A 230 30.60 -20.66 -2.17
C ALA A 230 31.68 -20.89 -1.06
N PRO A 231 32.63 -21.83 -1.23
CA PRO A 231 33.66 -22.11 -0.23
C PRO A 231 34.46 -20.88 0.23
N ARG A 232 34.66 -19.90 -0.66
CA ARG A 232 35.32 -18.63 -0.32
C ARG A 232 34.48 -17.74 0.59
N ALA A 233 33.16 -17.69 0.40
CA ALA A 233 32.26 -16.94 1.29
C ALA A 233 32.16 -17.61 2.67
N LEU A 234 32.04 -18.95 2.68
CA LEU A 234 31.99 -19.75 3.91
C LEU A 234 33.26 -19.64 4.76
N ALA A 235 34.43 -19.43 4.15
CA ALA A 235 35.68 -19.12 4.86
C ALA A 235 35.81 -17.63 5.25
N LEU A 236 35.34 -16.71 4.40
CA LEU A 236 35.52 -15.26 4.58
C LEU A 236 34.65 -14.70 5.73
N GLY A 237 33.39 -15.11 5.82
CA GLY A 237 32.45 -14.61 6.84
C GLY A 237 32.94 -14.82 8.28
N PRO A 238 33.28 -16.06 8.68
CA PRO A 238 33.81 -16.35 10.02
C PRO A 238 35.14 -15.64 10.30
N ALA A 239 35.99 -15.44 9.29
CA ALA A 239 37.25 -14.73 9.46
C ALA A 239 37.05 -13.22 9.74
N ILE A 240 36.13 -12.56 9.02
CA ILE A 240 35.73 -11.17 9.31
C ILE A 240 35.11 -11.08 10.71
N GLN A 241 34.18 -11.99 11.01
CA GLN A 241 33.48 -12.04 12.29
C GLN A 241 34.45 -12.19 13.48
N ALA A 242 35.38 -13.15 13.42
CA ALA A 242 36.38 -13.36 14.45
C ALA A 242 37.32 -12.14 14.60
N ARG A 243 37.67 -11.48 13.49
CA ARG A 243 38.49 -10.26 13.49
C ARG A 243 37.80 -9.07 14.16
N LEU A 244 36.47 -9.00 14.09
CA LEU A 244 35.64 -7.93 14.67
C LEU A 244 35.07 -8.27 16.07
N GLY A 245 35.30 -9.48 16.59
CA GLY A 245 34.68 -9.93 17.85
C GLY A 245 33.16 -10.09 17.76
N GLY A 246 32.63 -10.35 16.56
CA GLY A 246 31.20 -10.45 16.29
C GLY A 246 30.55 -11.71 16.88
N VAL A 247 29.31 -11.58 17.36
CA VAL A 247 28.56 -12.69 17.99
C VAL A 247 28.50 -13.94 17.11
N VAL A 248 28.81 -15.10 17.70
CA VAL A 248 28.61 -16.41 17.04
C VAL A 248 27.13 -16.77 17.05
N ALA A 249 26.42 -16.27 16.04
CA ALA A 249 25.01 -16.49 15.79
C ALA A 249 24.73 -17.00 14.36
N ASP A 250 23.65 -17.74 14.21
CA ASP A 250 23.20 -18.32 12.94
C ASP A 250 23.04 -17.23 11.86
N GLY A 251 23.79 -17.36 10.77
CA GLY A 251 23.77 -16.46 9.60
C GLY A 251 24.70 -15.23 9.70
N ALA A 252 25.28 -14.92 10.86
CA ALA A 252 26.10 -13.72 11.04
C ALA A 252 27.28 -13.61 10.05
N GLY A 253 27.90 -14.74 9.70
CA GLY A 253 28.97 -14.80 8.69
C GLY A 253 28.54 -14.30 7.30
N SER A 254 27.28 -14.54 6.90
CA SER A 254 26.74 -14.08 5.61
C SER A 254 26.58 -12.56 5.57
N ASP A 255 26.17 -11.94 6.69
CA ASP A 255 26.04 -10.49 6.80
C ASP A 255 27.37 -9.77 6.59
N TYR A 256 28.46 -10.31 7.18
CA TYR A 256 29.81 -9.78 6.98
C TYR A 256 30.28 -9.90 5.52
N VAL A 257 29.97 -11.00 4.84
CA VAL A 257 30.32 -11.18 3.40
C VAL A 257 29.53 -10.22 2.52
N MET A 258 28.23 -10.04 2.75
CA MET A 258 27.41 -9.06 2.03
C MET A 258 27.94 -7.63 2.24
N THR A 259 28.29 -7.26 3.48
CA THR A 259 28.92 -5.96 3.76
C THR A 259 30.28 -5.80 3.07
N ALA A 260 31.10 -6.85 3.00
CA ALA A 260 32.37 -6.82 2.27
C ALA A 260 32.18 -6.56 0.76
N ILE A 261 31.14 -7.14 0.15
CA ILE A 261 30.76 -6.87 -1.25
C ILE A 261 30.32 -5.40 -1.40
N GLN A 262 29.44 -4.90 -0.54
CA GLN A 262 28.94 -3.52 -0.58
C GLN A 262 30.08 -2.50 -0.47
N LEU A 263 30.98 -2.65 0.51
CA LEU A 263 32.13 -1.74 0.71
C LEU A 263 33.15 -1.82 -0.44
N GLY A 264 33.23 -2.96 -1.14
CA GLY A 264 34.05 -3.09 -2.35
C GLY A 264 33.42 -2.46 -3.61
N LEU A 265 32.08 -2.41 -3.68
CA LEU A 265 31.34 -1.77 -4.78
C LEU A 265 31.16 -0.26 -4.57
N ASP A 266 31.08 0.19 -3.32
CA ASP A 266 30.87 1.60 -2.92
C ASP A 266 31.80 1.99 -1.74
N PRO A 267 33.13 2.08 -1.95
CA PRO A 267 34.05 2.62 -0.96
C PRO A 267 33.75 4.09 -0.59
N GLU A 268 33.14 4.88 -1.49
CA GLU A 268 32.73 6.26 -1.20
C GLU A 268 31.72 6.35 -0.05
N SER A 269 30.93 5.29 0.20
CA SER A 269 29.97 5.23 1.32
C SER A 269 30.59 5.37 2.71
N GLN A 270 31.90 5.14 2.87
CA GLN A 270 32.64 5.31 4.14
C GLN A 270 32.95 6.78 4.46
N ALA A 271 32.77 7.70 3.50
CA ALA A 271 32.99 9.14 3.66
C ALA A 271 31.65 9.88 3.90
N THR A 272 31.57 11.13 3.46
CA THR A 272 30.31 11.89 3.38
C THR A 272 29.91 12.04 1.91
N PRO A 273 29.26 11.01 1.30
CA PRO A 273 28.75 11.11 -0.05
C PRO A 273 27.66 12.19 -0.17
N ALA A 274 27.59 12.81 -1.34
CA ALA A 274 26.57 13.80 -1.68
C ALA A 274 25.17 13.17 -1.76
N ARG A 275 24.13 14.01 -1.70
CA ARG A 275 22.72 13.57 -1.79
C ARG A 275 22.50 12.78 -3.08
N ASN A 276 21.71 11.70 -3.01
CA ASN A 276 21.41 10.77 -4.11
C ASN A 276 22.61 10.07 -4.77
N THR A 277 23.82 10.16 -4.22
CA THR A 277 24.98 9.47 -4.78
C THR A 277 25.18 8.06 -4.22
N VAL A 278 25.62 7.14 -5.07
CA VAL A 278 26.01 5.76 -4.72
C VAL A 278 27.23 5.38 -5.56
N ALA A 279 28.31 4.87 -4.97
CA ALA A 279 29.57 4.61 -5.70
C ALA A 279 30.11 5.84 -6.49
N GLY A 280 29.82 7.05 -6.03
CA GLY A 280 30.11 8.31 -6.74
C GLY A 280 29.26 8.59 -7.98
N PHE A 281 28.21 7.81 -8.25
CA PHE A 281 27.22 8.02 -9.30
C PHE A 281 26.00 8.73 -8.74
N ASP A 282 25.58 9.86 -9.33
CA ASP A 282 24.39 10.60 -8.92
C ASP A 282 23.11 10.03 -9.59
N LEU A 283 22.26 9.39 -8.78
CA LEU A 283 20.97 8.86 -9.20
C LEU A 283 19.99 9.97 -9.64
N GLY A 284 20.15 11.18 -9.11
CA GLY A 284 19.29 12.34 -9.35
C GLY A 284 19.76 13.31 -10.44
N ALA A 285 20.85 13.01 -11.14
CA ALA A 285 21.46 13.89 -12.13
C ALA A 285 20.49 14.32 -13.24
N LEU A 286 20.71 15.52 -13.82
CA LEU A 286 19.87 16.12 -14.88
C LEU A 286 19.58 15.15 -16.05
N GLN A 287 20.56 14.32 -16.42
CA GLN A 287 20.48 13.33 -17.50
C GLN A 287 19.59 12.11 -17.18
N HIS A 288 19.17 11.94 -15.94
CA HIS A 288 18.27 10.88 -15.47
C HIS A 288 16.81 11.37 -15.38
N TRP A 289 16.57 12.67 -15.38
CA TRP A 289 15.21 13.23 -15.37
C TRP A 289 14.45 12.80 -16.62
N GLY A 290 13.21 12.35 -16.43
CA GLY A 290 12.39 11.78 -17.51
C GLY A 290 12.86 10.41 -18.03
N GLN A 291 13.86 9.77 -17.41
CA GLN A 291 14.27 8.40 -17.75
C GLN A 291 13.53 7.37 -16.88
N PRO A 292 13.23 6.17 -17.42
CA PRO A 292 12.72 5.05 -16.62
C PRO A 292 13.82 4.44 -15.74
N ALA A 293 13.42 3.77 -14.66
CA ALA A 293 14.34 3.16 -13.69
C ALA A 293 15.42 2.28 -14.33
N SER A 294 15.05 1.45 -15.31
CA SER A 294 15.94 0.52 -16.01
C SER A 294 17.14 1.20 -16.67
N VAL A 295 16.96 2.40 -17.23
CA VAL A 295 18.05 3.18 -17.86
C VAL A 295 19.04 3.69 -16.81
N VAL A 296 18.55 4.10 -15.64
CA VAL A 296 19.43 4.56 -14.54
C VAL A 296 20.18 3.37 -13.92
N VAL A 297 19.52 2.22 -13.73
CA VAL A 297 20.16 0.97 -13.29
C VAL A 297 21.27 0.54 -14.26
N GLN A 298 21.01 0.60 -15.57
CA GLN A 298 22.01 0.29 -16.59
C GLN A 298 23.21 1.24 -16.49
N ARG A 299 22.99 2.55 -16.47
CA ARG A 299 24.07 3.56 -16.36
C ARG A 299 24.90 3.44 -15.09
N LEU A 300 24.29 3.03 -13.96
CA LEU A 300 25.03 2.69 -12.75
C LEU A 300 25.92 1.46 -12.95
N GLY A 301 25.41 0.42 -13.64
CA GLY A 301 26.20 -0.75 -14.01
C GLY A 301 27.39 -0.41 -14.91
N ASP A 302 27.18 0.44 -15.90
CA ASP A 302 28.23 0.95 -16.81
C ASP A 302 29.28 1.77 -16.03
N HIS A 303 28.86 2.68 -15.13
CA HIS A 303 29.76 3.44 -14.26
C HIS A 303 30.58 2.53 -13.33
N LEU A 304 29.99 1.48 -12.75
CA LEU A 304 30.73 0.51 -11.93
C LEU A 304 31.77 -0.26 -12.76
N LEU A 305 31.48 -0.53 -14.04
CA LEU A 305 32.38 -1.19 -14.98
C LEU A 305 33.57 -0.27 -15.33
N GLU A 306 33.30 1.00 -15.64
CA GLU A 306 34.33 2.04 -15.86
C GLU A 306 35.23 2.24 -14.64
N LYS A 307 34.66 2.17 -13.43
CA LYS A 307 35.40 2.22 -12.16
C LYS A 307 36.15 0.93 -11.82
N GLY A 308 36.07 -0.12 -12.64
CA GLY A 308 36.74 -1.40 -12.40
C GLY A 308 36.25 -2.14 -11.14
N ARG A 309 34.96 -2.01 -10.79
CA ARG A 309 34.36 -2.67 -9.61
C ARG A 309 33.60 -3.94 -9.95
N VAL A 310 33.24 -4.08 -11.22
CA VAL A 310 32.48 -5.18 -11.81
C VAL A 310 33.07 -5.54 -13.17
N SER A 311 32.73 -6.73 -13.66
CA SER A 311 32.94 -7.12 -15.05
C SER A 311 31.68 -6.81 -15.87
N ALA A 312 31.77 -6.80 -17.20
CA ALA A 312 30.60 -6.64 -18.07
C ALA A 312 29.47 -7.64 -17.74
N LYS A 313 29.81 -8.86 -17.30
CA LYS A 313 28.84 -9.88 -16.86
C LYS A 313 28.18 -9.55 -15.53
N THR A 314 28.90 -8.91 -14.61
CA THR A 314 28.44 -8.62 -13.24
C THR A 314 27.95 -7.19 -13.03
N ALA A 315 27.91 -6.36 -14.08
CA ALA A 315 27.53 -4.95 -14.01
C ALA A 315 26.11 -4.73 -13.48
N HIS A 316 25.10 -5.37 -14.08
CA HIS A 316 23.72 -5.31 -13.61
C HIS A 316 23.59 -5.82 -12.17
N PHE A 317 24.23 -6.95 -11.84
CA PHE A 317 24.20 -7.52 -10.50
C PHE A 317 24.79 -6.56 -9.45
N GLY A 318 25.97 -5.97 -9.72
CA GLY A 318 26.60 -5.00 -8.82
C GLY A 318 25.75 -3.74 -8.61
N ALA A 319 25.14 -3.20 -9.67
CA ALA A 319 24.20 -2.10 -9.58
C ALA A 319 22.97 -2.46 -8.72
N SER A 320 22.39 -3.64 -8.92
CA SER A 320 21.28 -4.14 -8.09
C SER A 320 21.65 -4.33 -6.63
N LEU A 321 22.85 -4.81 -6.31
CA LEU A 321 23.28 -4.96 -4.91
C LEU A 321 23.39 -3.61 -4.19
N LEU A 322 23.94 -2.58 -4.85
CA LEU A 322 24.02 -1.24 -4.26
C LEU A 322 22.62 -0.62 -4.06
N LEU A 323 21.80 -0.65 -5.11
CA LEU A 323 20.45 -0.07 -5.11
C LEU A 323 19.52 -0.75 -4.09
N ALA A 324 19.70 -2.04 -3.80
CA ALA A 324 18.90 -2.75 -2.81
C ALA A 324 18.97 -2.12 -1.41
N ARG A 325 20.09 -1.47 -1.07
CA ARG A 325 20.25 -0.70 0.17
C ARG A 325 19.90 0.77 -0.01
N THR A 326 20.36 1.41 -1.08
CA THR A 326 20.38 2.88 -1.18
C THR A 326 19.18 3.50 -1.89
N ALA A 327 18.57 2.77 -2.83
CA ALA A 327 17.43 3.26 -3.60
C ALA A 327 16.59 2.09 -4.15
N PRO A 328 15.96 1.27 -3.28
CA PRO A 328 15.26 0.05 -3.68
C PRO A 328 14.07 0.31 -4.62
N GLN A 329 13.59 1.55 -4.76
CA GLN A 329 12.58 1.95 -5.74
C GLN A 329 13.00 1.72 -7.20
N TYR A 330 14.31 1.63 -7.50
CA TYR A 330 14.80 1.24 -8.82
C TYR A 330 14.73 -0.28 -9.09
N LEU A 331 14.47 -1.09 -8.07
CA LEU A 331 14.44 -2.56 -8.16
C LEU A 331 13.03 -3.16 -7.97
N VAL A 332 12.02 -2.32 -7.75
CA VAL A 332 10.62 -2.73 -7.75
C VAL A 332 10.29 -3.36 -9.11
N ARG A 333 9.58 -4.47 -9.09
CA ARG A 333 9.24 -5.21 -10.31
C ARG A 333 8.09 -4.52 -11.05
N ASP A 334 8.04 -4.70 -12.36
CA ASP A 334 6.90 -4.27 -13.18
C ASP A 334 6.58 -2.76 -13.04
N ILE A 335 7.60 -1.90 -12.89
CA ILE A 335 7.45 -0.45 -12.94
C ILE A 335 7.07 -0.06 -14.38
N PRO A 336 5.90 0.57 -14.62
CA PRO A 336 5.51 0.93 -15.98
C PRO A 336 6.36 2.08 -16.54
N ALA A 337 6.60 2.06 -17.85
CA ALA A 337 7.62 2.89 -18.50
C ALA A 337 7.43 4.41 -18.35
N SER A 338 6.20 4.89 -18.13
CA SER A 338 5.91 6.32 -17.90
C SER A 338 6.04 6.76 -16.43
N VAL A 339 6.43 5.86 -15.51
CA VAL A 339 6.87 6.20 -14.14
C VAL A 339 8.36 6.53 -14.19
N THR A 340 8.67 7.69 -14.77
CA THR A 340 10.03 8.18 -14.99
C THR A 340 10.54 9.02 -13.82
N TYR A 341 11.86 9.11 -13.64
CA TYR A 341 12.46 9.92 -12.57
C TYR A 341 12.00 11.39 -12.69
N GLY A 342 11.53 11.95 -11.57
CA GLY A 342 10.96 13.30 -11.52
C GLY A 342 9.46 13.37 -11.82
N SER A 343 8.81 12.29 -12.28
CA SER A 343 7.35 12.25 -12.38
C SER A 343 6.68 12.22 -10.99
N VAL A 344 5.43 12.68 -10.90
CA VAL A 344 4.62 12.58 -9.67
C VAL A 344 4.51 11.13 -9.18
N LEU A 345 4.39 10.17 -10.11
CA LEU A 345 4.22 8.76 -9.79
C LEU A 345 5.53 8.11 -9.34
N TRP A 346 6.68 8.58 -9.83
CA TRP A 346 7.99 8.19 -9.29
C TRP A 346 8.16 8.67 -7.85
N ALA A 347 7.74 9.90 -7.53
CA ALA A 347 7.75 10.38 -6.15
C ALA A 347 6.82 9.57 -5.25
N GLN A 348 5.63 9.16 -5.73
CA GLN A 348 4.76 8.22 -5.00
C GLN A 348 5.41 6.86 -4.78
N LEU A 349 6.05 6.29 -5.80
CA LEU A 349 6.78 5.03 -5.69
C LEU A 349 7.89 5.14 -4.64
N ALA A 350 8.69 6.22 -4.68
CA ALA A 350 9.75 6.47 -3.71
C ALA A 350 9.18 6.60 -2.27
N MET A 351 8.08 7.34 -2.07
CA MET A 351 7.42 7.44 -0.76
C MET A 351 6.88 6.09 -0.27
N ALA A 352 6.23 5.32 -1.16
CA ALA A 352 5.64 4.02 -0.83
C ALA A 352 6.71 2.98 -0.46
N VAL A 353 7.77 2.88 -1.27
CA VAL A 353 8.94 2.05 -1.01
C VAL A 353 9.58 2.45 0.32
N ALA A 354 9.86 3.73 0.54
CA ALA A 354 10.48 4.19 1.77
C ALA A 354 9.65 3.87 3.02
N ARG A 355 8.31 3.95 2.97
CA ARG A 355 7.44 3.55 4.10
C ARG A 355 7.51 2.05 4.39
N ILE A 356 7.55 1.21 3.35
CA ILE A 356 7.70 -0.25 3.51
C ILE A 356 9.08 -0.59 4.06
N GLU A 357 10.14 -0.08 3.45
CA GLU A 357 11.53 -0.36 3.81
C GLU A 357 11.89 0.17 5.21
N ALA A 358 11.33 1.32 5.62
CA ALA A 358 11.51 1.84 6.98
C ALA A 358 10.92 0.92 8.08
N GLN A 359 9.94 0.07 7.74
CA GLN A 359 9.40 -0.94 8.66
C GLN A 359 10.02 -2.32 8.48
N THR A 360 10.47 -2.67 7.27
CA THR A 360 10.94 -4.02 6.95
C THR A 360 11.90 -3.98 5.75
N PRO A 361 13.20 -3.76 5.98
CA PRO A 361 14.19 -3.66 4.91
C PRO A 361 14.27 -4.92 4.03
N GLY A 362 14.38 -4.72 2.72
CA GLY A 362 14.44 -5.75 1.69
C GLY A 362 13.09 -6.35 1.28
N ARG A 363 11.97 -5.89 1.86
CA ARG A 363 10.63 -6.39 1.54
C ARG A 363 10.20 -6.00 0.12
N THR A 364 10.59 -4.83 -0.37
CA THR A 364 10.21 -4.36 -1.72
C THR A 364 10.94 -5.07 -2.86
N LEU A 365 12.07 -5.74 -2.60
CA LEU A 365 12.85 -6.49 -3.61
C LEU A 365 12.07 -7.62 -4.29
N VAL A 366 10.98 -8.10 -3.68
CA VAL A 366 10.09 -9.11 -4.25
C VAL A 366 8.70 -8.58 -4.60
N MET A 367 8.49 -7.27 -4.55
CA MET A 367 7.19 -6.64 -4.82
C MET A 367 7.16 -6.03 -6.21
N SER A 368 6.00 -6.12 -6.86
CA SER A 368 5.65 -5.34 -8.07
C SER A 368 5.20 -3.92 -7.71
N TYR A 369 5.18 -3.02 -8.69
CA TYR A 369 4.71 -1.64 -8.55
C TYR A 369 3.35 -1.54 -7.86
N ALA A 370 2.38 -2.36 -8.29
CA ALA A 370 1.03 -2.40 -7.69
C ALA A 370 1.03 -2.90 -6.24
N GLU A 371 1.81 -3.96 -5.94
CA GLU A 371 1.95 -4.49 -4.58
C GLU A 371 2.61 -3.47 -3.64
N VAL A 372 3.56 -2.67 -4.12
CA VAL A 372 4.22 -1.61 -3.33
C VAL A 372 3.24 -0.52 -2.93
N LEU A 373 2.45 0.00 -3.86
CA LEU A 373 1.48 1.06 -3.55
C LEU A 373 0.40 0.55 -2.58
N LEU A 374 -0.18 -0.64 -2.84
CA LEU A 374 -1.13 -1.32 -1.94
C LEU A 374 -0.52 -1.60 -0.56
N GLY A 375 0.73 -2.09 -0.54
CA GLY A 375 1.43 -2.48 0.66
C GLY A 375 1.72 -1.31 1.58
N ALA A 376 2.01 -0.13 1.01
CA ALA A 376 2.32 1.08 1.75
C ALA A 376 1.10 1.77 2.37
N GLU A 377 -0.09 1.71 1.74
CA GLU A 377 -1.32 2.27 2.30
C GLU A 377 -1.83 1.52 3.55
N GLN A 378 -1.50 0.23 3.66
CA GLN A 378 -1.86 -0.59 4.82
C GLN A 378 -0.93 -0.40 6.03
N LEU A 379 0.01 0.55 5.97
CA LEU A 379 1.01 0.80 7.01
C LEU A 379 0.64 2.01 7.86
N ASN A 380 0.39 1.77 9.14
CA ASN A 380 0.46 2.81 10.17
C ASN A 380 1.93 3.17 10.37
N THR A 381 2.42 4.15 9.61
CA THR A 381 3.79 4.67 9.74
C THR A 381 3.79 5.85 10.71
N ASP A 382 4.86 5.96 11.51
CA ASP A 382 5.06 7.10 12.42
C ASP A 382 5.01 8.44 11.65
N GLU A 383 4.42 9.46 12.26
CA GLU A 383 4.16 10.75 11.62
C GLU A 383 5.46 11.46 11.24
N ALA A 384 6.44 11.52 12.14
CA ALA A 384 7.73 12.18 11.89
C ALA A 384 8.56 11.44 10.83
N VAL A 385 8.49 10.09 10.81
CA VAL A 385 9.08 9.28 9.73
C VAL A 385 8.38 9.56 8.40
N SER A 386 7.06 9.70 8.40
CA SER A 386 6.26 9.97 7.20
C SER A 386 6.51 11.38 6.65
N GLU A 387 6.61 12.39 7.50
CA GLU A 387 7.00 13.75 7.13
C GLU A 387 8.36 13.77 6.44
N GLN A 388 9.38 13.13 7.03
CA GLN A 388 10.73 13.10 6.45
C GLN A 388 10.78 12.35 5.11
N ILE A 389 10.07 11.22 4.98
CA ILE A 389 9.95 10.48 3.71
C ILE A 389 9.31 11.36 2.62
N ASN A 390 8.23 12.07 2.97
CA ASN A 390 7.55 12.98 2.06
C ASN A 390 8.46 14.17 1.68
N TYR A 391 9.24 14.71 2.61
CA TYR A 391 10.17 15.81 2.37
C TYR A 391 11.24 15.45 1.34
N GLU A 392 11.94 14.32 1.52
CA GLU A 392 12.99 13.87 0.60
C GLU A 392 12.44 13.62 -0.82
N ALA A 393 11.35 12.87 -0.94
CA ALA A 393 10.74 12.58 -2.24
C ALA A 393 10.20 13.84 -2.95
N LEU A 394 9.73 14.83 -2.18
CA LEU A 394 9.33 16.13 -2.74
C LEU A 394 10.53 17.00 -3.13
N TRP A 395 11.67 16.94 -2.45
CA TRP A 395 12.89 17.63 -2.88
C TRP A 395 13.32 17.12 -4.26
N ASP A 396 13.42 15.81 -4.44
CA ASP A 396 13.76 15.19 -5.73
C ASP A 396 12.82 15.60 -6.86
N TRP A 397 11.52 15.54 -6.57
CA TRP A 397 10.48 15.95 -7.52
C TRP A 397 10.54 17.46 -7.82
N GLY A 398 10.74 18.31 -6.81
CA GLY A 398 10.83 19.76 -6.94
C GLY A 398 12.05 20.21 -7.75
N ALA A 399 13.19 19.52 -7.59
CA ALA A 399 14.38 19.73 -8.40
C ALA A 399 14.11 19.39 -9.87
N ALA A 400 13.57 18.20 -10.15
CA ALA A 400 13.34 17.72 -11.51
C ALA A 400 12.27 18.49 -12.32
N ASN A 401 11.42 19.26 -11.64
CA ASN A 401 10.35 20.06 -12.23
C ASN A 401 10.55 21.59 -12.08
N GLY A 402 11.77 22.05 -11.77
CA GLY A 402 12.12 23.47 -11.80
C GLY A 402 11.65 24.32 -10.62
N PHE A 403 11.08 23.72 -9.57
CA PHE A 403 10.64 24.44 -8.36
C PHE A 403 11.78 24.78 -7.38
N LEU A 404 12.99 24.27 -7.62
CA LEU A 404 14.19 24.48 -6.78
C LEU A 404 15.38 24.93 -7.66
N ALA A 405 15.74 26.21 -7.58
CA ALA A 405 16.84 26.80 -8.37
C ALA A 405 18.24 26.28 -7.99
N LYS A 406 18.42 25.78 -6.76
CA LYS A 406 19.65 25.17 -6.26
C LYS A 406 19.34 23.83 -5.57
N PRO A 407 19.26 22.71 -6.33
CA PRO A 407 18.89 21.42 -5.76
C PRO A 407 19.94 20.82 -4.81
N GLU A 408 21.19 21.30 -4.89
CA GLU A 408 22.31 20.92 -4.01
C GLU A 408 22.20 21.48 -2.58
N GLU A 409 21.49 22.61 -2.41
CA GLU A 409 21.34 23.31 -1.11
C GLU A 409 20.01 22.93 -0.46
N ALA A 410 19.99 22.80 0.88
CA ALA A 410 18.79 22.44 1.63
C ALA A 410 17.63 23.47 1.38
N PRO A 411 16.47 23.04 0.84
CA PRO A 411 15.39 23.96 0.51
C PRO A 411 14.78 24.64 1.74
N SER A 412 14.53 25.95 1.63
CA SER A 412 13.79 26.70 2.65
C SER A 412 12.36 26.15 2.83
N ALA A 413 11.77 26.31 4.01
CA ALA A 413 10.40 25.89 4.29
C ALA A 413 9.39 26.49 3.28
N THR A 414 9.58 27.75 2.87
CA THR A 414 8.76 28.41 1.84
C THR A 414 8.92 27.77 0.46
N ALA A 415 10.13 27.35 0.09
CA ALA A 415 10.34 26.62 -1.15
C ALA A 415 9.64 25.25 -1.12
N MET A 416 9.77 24.50 -0.02
CA MET A 416 9.11 23.20 0.13
C MET A 416 7.59 23.28 0.20
N ALA A 417 7.03 24.35 0.76
CA ALA A 417 5.58 24.62 0.70
C ALA A 417 5.09 24.75 -0.76
N ARG A 418 5.81 25.51 -1.60
CA ARG A 418 5.51 25.66 -3.04
C ARG A 418 5.65 24.35 -3.80
N VAL A 419 6.72 23.60 -3.55
CA VAL A 419 6.96 22.27 -4.14
C VAL A 419 5.80 21.32 -3.81
N ARG A 420 5.41 21.24 -2.53
CA ARG A 420 4.28 20.43 -2.05
C ARG A 420 2.95 20.83 -2.70
N GLU A 421 2.69 22.13 -2.84
CA GLU A 421 1.47 22.64 -3.49
C GLU A 421 1.45 22.39 -4.99
N ALA A 422 2.60 22.46 -5.67
CA ALA A 422 2.71 22.08 -7.08
C ALA A 422 2.50 20.57 -7.26
N TYR A 423 3.16 19.74 -6.45
CA TYR A 423 2.99 18.29 -6.46
C TYR A 423 1.53 17.87 -6.20
N ASN A 424 0.89 18.41 -5.16
CA ASN A 424 -0.50 18.12 -4.84
C ASN A 424 -1.47 18.57 -5.96
N ARG A 425 -1.19 19.70 -6.64
CA ARG A 425 -1.95 20.14 -7.82
C ARG A 425 -1.79 19.17 -9.00
N GLN A 426 -0.57 18.76 -9.33
CA GLN A 426 -0.33 17.82 -10.43
C GLN A 426 -0.90 16.42 -10.15
N LEU A 427 -0.81 15.96 -8.90
CA LEU A 427 -1.51 14.75 -8.42
C LEU A 427 -3.05 14.89 -8.55
N GLY A 428 -3.61 16.03 -8.13
CA GLY A 428 -5.03 16.33 -8.32
C GLY A 428 -5.43 16.28 -9.79
N SER A 429 -4.61 16.87 -10.67
CA SER A 429 -4.81 16.82 -12.12
C SER A 429 -4.73 15.41 -12.70
N LEU A 430 -3.79 14.57 -12.26
CA LEU A 430 -3.71 13.16 -12.68
C LEU A 430 -5.01 12.39 -12.34
N LYS A 431 -5.54 12.56 -11.13
CA LYS A 431 -6.83 11.97 -10.71
C LYS A 431 -8.01 12.52 -11.52
N ALA A 432 -8.04 13.83 -11.77
CA ALA A 432 -9.06 14.48 -12.57
C ALA A 432 -9.03 13.99 -14.03
N THR A 433 -7.84 13.91 -14.64
CA THR A 433 -7.62 13.41 -16.01
C THR A 433 -8.19 12.01 -16.21
N SER A 434 -7.93 11.10 -15.26
CA SER A 434 -8.48 9.74 -15.29
C SER A 434 -10.01 9.76 -15.27
N THR A 435 -10.62 10.59 -14.42
CA THR A 435 -12.08 10.76 -14.36
C THR A 435 -12.66 11.36 -15.65
N LEU A 436 -11.99 12.38 -16.21
CA LEU A 436 -12.42 13.11 -17.40
C LEU A 436 -12.41 12.22 -18.65
N LEU A 437 -11.29 11.52 -18.91
CA LEU A 437 -11.15 10.62 -20.05
C LEU A 437 -11.98 9.33 -19.94
N GLN A 438 -12.46 8.98 -18.74
CA GLN A 438 -13.43 7.89 -18.54
C GLN A 438 -14.89 8.33 -18.72
N THR A 439 -15.15 9.60 -19.07
CA THR A 439 -16.52 10.09 -19.28
C THR A 439 -17.16 9.37 -20.47
N ALA A 440 -18.19 8.57 -20.22
CA ALA A 440 -18.90 7.86 -21.27
C ALA A 440 -19.58 8.85 -22.23
N ILE A 441 -19.35 8.66 -23.52
CA ILE A 441 -20.03 9.43 -24.58
C ILE A 441 -21.46 8.88 -24.69
N PRO A 442 -22.50 9.72 -24.57
CA PRO A 442 -23.87 9.22 -24.53
C PRO A 442 -24.30 8.67 -25.90
N SER A 443 -25.19 7.69 -25.88
CA SER A 443 -25.91 7.23 -27.07
C SER A 443 -27.37 7.66 -26.98
N ARG A 444 -27.84 8.46 -27.94
CA ARG A 444 -29.24 8.89 -28.01
C ARG A 444 -30.20 7.70 -28.15
N LYS A 445 -29.77 6.64 -28.85
CA LYS A 445 -30.50 5.36 -28.94
C LYS A 445 -30.66 4.70 -27.58
N ALA A 446 -29.57 4.56 -26.81
CA ALA A 446 -29.62 3.95 -25.48
C ALA A 446 -30.49 4.76 -24.51
N MET A 447 -30.39 6.10 -24.55
CA MET A 447 -31.24 6.99 -23.74
C MET A 447 -32.73 6.84 -24.10
N ALA A 448 -33.07 6.78 -25.40
CA ALA A 448 -34.44 6.63 -25.84
C ALA A 448 -35.02 5.24 -25.52
N LEU A 449 -34.22 4.17 -25.64
CA LEU A 449 -34.60 2.82 -25.20
C LEU A 449 -34.88 2.79 -23.69
N ALA A 450 -33.98 3.32 -22.86
CA ALA A 450 -34.19 3.34 -21.41
C ALA A 450 -35.47 4.09 -21.01
N GLN A 451 -35.76 5.23 -21.65
CA GLN A 451 -37.00 5.98 -21.38
C GLN A 451 -38.27 5.24 -21.86
N LEU A 452 -38.17 4.43 -22.92
CA LEU A 452 -39.26 3.57 -23.40
C LEU A 452 -39.48 2.36 -22.49
N GLU A 453 -38.41 1.71 -22.02
CA GLU A 453 -38.45 0.62 -21.06
C GLU A 453 -39.04 1.06 -19.72
N GLU A 454 -38.67 2.24 -19.21
CA GLU A 454 -39.26 2.83 -18.00
C GLU A 454 -40.75 3.13 -18.16
N ALA A 455 -41.16 3.67 -19.32
CA ALA A 455 -42.55 4.00 -19.60
C ALA A 455 -43.44 2.77 -19.88
N PHE A 456 -42.85 1.66 -20.36
CA PHE A 456 -43.56 0.45 -20.77
C PHE A 456 -42.88 -0.85 -20.27
N PRO A 457 -42.73 -1.03 -18.94
CA PRO A 457 -41.90 -2.11 -18.37
C PRO A 457 -42.42 -3.53 -18.60
N ASN A 458 -43.65 -3.67 -19.09
CA ASN A 458 -44.29 -4.96 -19.43
C ASN A 458 -44.37 -5.21 -20.95
N LEU A 459 -43.78 -4.33 -21.77
CA LEU A 459 -43.74 -4.49 -23.23
C LEU A 459 -42.44 -5.19 -23.63
N ASP A 460 -42.51 -6.10 -24.61
CA ASP A 460 -41.32 -6.73 -25.20
C ASP A 460 -40.43 -5.63 -25.85
N PRO A 461 -39.16 -5.46 -25.43
CA PRO A 461 -38.29 -4.41 -25.94
C PRO A 461 -38.06 -4.44 -27.46
N SER A 462 -38.19 -5.61 -28.10
CA SER A 462 -38.10 -5.71 -29.56
C SER A 462 -39.18 -4.90 -30.29
N LEU A 463 -40.32 -4.64 -29.63
CA LEU A 463 -41.41 -3.83 -30.17
C LEU A 463 -41.08 -2.33 -30.21
N PHE A 464 -40.08 -1.85 -29.46
CA PHE A 464 -39.66 -0.44 -29.53
C PHE A 464 -39.04 -0.06 -30.88
N GLU A 465 -38.42 -1.03 -31.59
CA GLU A 465 -37.78 -0.83 -32.90
C GLU A 465 -38.71 -1.17 -34.09
N VAL A 466 -39.92 -1.69 -33.85
CA VAL A 466 -40.87 -2.08 -34.90
C VAL A 466 -41.45 -0.84 -35.61
N ARG A 467 -41.19 -0.73 -36.92
CA ARG A 467 -41.57 0.43 -37.75
C ARG A 467 -42.99 0.33 -38.32
N THR A 468 -44.00 0.50 -37.46
CA THR A 468 -45.42 0.50 -37.86
C THR A 468 -46.15 1.84 -37.67
N LEU A 469 -45.53 2.81 -36.99
CA LEU A 469 -46.16 4.09 -36.68
C LEU A 469 -46.08 5.05 -37.89
N LYS A 470 -47.19 5.73 -38.17
CA LYS A 470 -47.33 6.76 -39.22
C LYS A 470 -47.78 8.07 -38.57
N LYS A 471 -47.33 9.21 -39.06
CA LYS A 471 -47.83 10.53 -38.63
C LYS A 471 -49.09 10.87 -39.42
N ALA A 472 -50.20 11.14 -38.73
CA ALA A 472 -51.49 11.44 -39.31
C ALA A 472 -52.03 12.78 -38.79
N ARG A 473 -52.52 13.63 -39.70
CA ARG A 473 -53.29 14.82 -39.35
C ARG A 473 -54.75 14.44 -39.14
N LEU A 474 -55.24 14.59 -37.93
CA LEU A 474 -56.59 14.25 -37.48
C LEU A 474 -57.47 15.51 -37.38
N ARG A 475 -57.43 16.36 -38.40
CA ARG A 475 -58.29 17.54 -38.49
C ARG A 475 -59.67 17.17 -39.05
N GLU A 476 -60.72 17.56 -38.35
CA GLU A 476 -62.11 17.33 -38.76
C GLU A 476 -62.37 17.86 -40.18
N GLY A 477 -62.88 16.98 -41.05
CA GLY A 477 -63.14 17.27 -42.47
C GLY A 477 -61.94 17.22 -43.43
N ARG A 478 -60.68 17.10 -42.96
CA ARG A 478 -59.49 16.94 -43.83
C ARG A 478 -58.40 16.04 -43.19
N PRO A 479 -58.63 14.72 -43.07
CA PRO A 479 -57.60 13.79 -42.63
C PRO A 479 -56.48 13.69 -43.69
N GLY A 480 -55.23 13.55 -43.23
CA GLY A 480 -54.07 13.39 -44.13
C GLY A 480 -52.97 12.56 -43.50
N LEU A 481 -52.31 11.71 -44.29
CA LEU A 481 -51.20 10.88 -43.83
C LEU A 481 -49.88 11.47 -44.33
N HIS A 482 -48.90 11.63 -43.44
CA HIS A 482 -47.55 12.03 -43.82
C HIS A 482 -46.76 10.83 -44.34
N PRO A 483 -45.86 11.02 -45.33
CA PRO A 483 -45.03 9.92 -45.84
C PRO A 483 -43.99 9.46 -44.80
N GLY A 484 -43.76 8.14 -44.76
CA GLY A 484 -42.77 7.50 -43.92
C GLY A 484 -43.36 6.75 -42.72
N VAL A 485 -42.79 5.58 -42.42
CA VAL A 485 -43.04 4.83 -41.18
C VAL A 485 -41.89 5.02 -40.19
N ARG A 486 -42.22 4.91 -38.91
CA ARG A 486 -41.31 5.07 -37.77
C ARG A 486 -41.60 4.01 -36.71
N SER A 487 -40.61 3.71 -35.89
CA SER A 487 -40.77 2.98 -34.63
C SER A 487 -40.98 3.94 -33.45
N MET A 488 -41.40 3.42 -32.29
CA MET A 488 -41.46 4.25 -31.06
C MET A 488 -40.08 4.81 -30.73
N LEU A 489 -39.03 4.02 -30.93
CA LEU A 489 -37.64 4.44 -30.76
C LEU A 489 -37.25 5.57 -31.72
N ASP A 490 -37.57 5.46 -33.02
CA ASP A 490 -37.27 6.52 -34.01
C ASP A 490 -37.95 7.86 -33.61
N ILE A 491 -39.16 7.80 -33.03
CA ILE A 491 -39.93 8.98 -32.60
C ILE A 491 -39.34 9.61 -31.33
N VAL A 492 -39.03 8.81 -30.30
CA VAL A 492 -38.44 9.31 -29.04
C VAL A 492 -37.01 9.83 -29.26
N MET A 493 -36.23 9.16 -30.11
CA MET A 493 -34.95 9.69 -30.58
C MET A 493 -35.15 11.00 -31.34
N GLY A 494 -36.07 11.05 -32.31
CA GLY A 494 -36.32 12.25 -33.12
C GLY A 494 -36.69 13.48 -32.29
N GLY A 495 -37.62 13.34 -31.34
CA GLY A 495 -38.06 14.42 -30.45
C GLY A 495 -38.83 15.54 -31.17
N GLU A 496 -39.40 15.25 -32.35
CA GLU A 496 -40.19 16.19 -33.15
C GLU A 496 -41.45 16.63 -32.38
N LYS A 497 -41.63 17.94 -32.20
CA LYS A 497 -42.89 18.47 -31.65
C LYS A 497 -44.01 18.30 -32.67
N LEU A 498 -45.05 17.57 -32.30
CA LEU A 498 -46.27 17.46 -33.08
C LEU A 498 -46.99 18.82 -33.16
N ALA A 499 -47.60 19.11 -34.32
CA ALA A 499 -48.57 20.19 -34.43
C ALA A 499 -49.89 19.75 -33.77
N ALA A 500 -50.75 20.71 -33.38
CA ALA A 500 -51.97 20.42 -32.61
C ALA A 500 -52.95 19.43 -33.28
N ASP A 501 -52.95 19.35 -34.62
CA ASP A 501 -53.77 18.41 -35.39
C ASP A 501 -53.05 17.08 -35.71
N ASP A 502 -51.73 16.98 -35.52
CA ASP A 502 -50.89 15.87 -35.98
C ASP A 502 -50.65 14.85 -34.85
N HIS A 503 -50.92 13.56 -35.09
CA HIS A 503 -50.84 12.47 -34.11
C HIS A 503 -50.06 11.27 -34.69
N TRP A 504 -49.48 10.42 -33.84
CA TRP A 504 -48.94 9.12 -34.28
C TRP A 504 -50.03 8.04 -34.22
N VAL A 505 -50.15 7.26 -35.30
CA VAL A 505 -51.11 6.15 -35.42
C VAL A 505 -50.40 4.87 -35.88
N SER A 506 -50.89 3.70 -35.45
CA SER A 506 -50.41 2.39 -35.89
C SER A 506 -51.55 1.39 -35.93
N ASP A 507 -51.51 0.50 -36.91
CA ASP A 507 -52.44 -0.62 -37.08
C ASP A 507 -52.00 -1.85 -36.25
N ASP A 508 -50.80 -1.82 -35.64
CA ASP A 508 -50.22 -2.92 -34.87
C ASP A 508 -50.75 -2.93 -33.42
N LYS A 509 -51.70 -3.83 -33.16
CA LYS A 509 -52.37 -4.01 -31.86
C LYS A 509 -51.45 -4.43 -30.72
N ARG A 510 -50.20 -4.80 -30.99
CA ARG A 510 -49.19 -5.09 -29.94
C ARG A 510 -48.65 -3.82 -29.30
N LEU A 511 -48.78 -2.66 -29.95
CA LEU A 511 -48.21 -1.40 -29.48
C LEU A 511 -49.23 -0.61 -28.64
N PRO A 512 -48.84 -0.06 -27.47
CA PRO A 512 -49.71 0.74 -26.61
C PRO A 512 -49.85 2.19 -27.14
N ILE A 513 -50.23 2.34 -28.42
CA ILE A 513 -50.14 3.60 -29.18
C ILE A 513 -50.82 4.80 -28.47
N THR A 514 -52.00 4.61 -27.89
CA THR A 514 -52.71 5.67 -27.16
C THR A 514 -51.95 6.12 -25.91
N ALA A 515 -51.31 5.21 -25.17
CA ALA A 515 -50.50 5.56 -24.00
C ALA A 515 -49.18 6.22 -24.42
N PHE A 516 -48.56 5.74 -25.50
CA PHE A 516 -47.37 6.34 -26.11
C PHE A 516 -47.61 7.79 -26.54
N CYS A 517 -48.65 8.08 -27.33
CA CYS A 517 -48.99 9.44 -27.75
C CYS A 517 -49.27 10.35 -26.54
N ASN A 518 -50.07 9.87 -25.57
CA ASN A 518 -50.36 10.61 -24.34
C ASN A 518 -49.11 10.99 -23.52
N LEU A 519 -48.07 10.15 -23.49
CA LEU A 519 -46.82 10.44 -22.79
C LEU A 519 -45.92 11.37 -23.64
N TYR A 520 -45.86 11.14 -24.95
CA TYR A 520 -45.08 11.95 -25.89
C TYR A 520 -45.58 13.40 -25.97
N GLU A 521 -46.89 13.60 -26.16
CA GLU A 521 -47.53 14.94 -26.22
C GLU A 521 -47.38 15.73 -24.92
N LYS A 522 -47.35 15.04 -23.76
CA LYS A 522 -47.09 15.64 -22.44
C LYS A 522 -45.60 15.92 -22.19
N GLY A 523 -44.73 15.69 -23.18
CA GLY A 523 -43.28 15.88 -23.06
C GLY A 523 -42.60 14.90 -22.10
N LYS A 524 -43.25 13.78 -21.74
CA LYS A 524 -42.68 12.75 -20.86
C LYS A 524 -41.78 11.75 -21.60
N LEU A 525 -41.85 11.73 -22.93
CA LEU A 525 -40.96 10.95 -23.79
C LEU A 525 -40.24 11.93 -24.74
N GLY A 526 -38.91 11.93 -24.69
CA GLY A 526 -38.07 12.84 -25.47
C GLY A 526 -36.68 12.96 -24.88
N VAL A 527 -35.66 12.57 -25.67
CA VAL A 527 -34.26 12.55 -25.23
C VAL A 527 -33.36 13.56 -25.94
N ALA A 528 -33.86 14.30 -26.94
CA ALA A 528 -33.05 15.14 -27.81
C ALA A 528 -32.19 16.17 -27.03
N ALA A 529 -32.82 17.03 -26.23
CA ALA A 529 -32.13 18.09 -25.50
C ALA A 529 -31.25 17.57 -24.35
N SER A 530 -31.65 16.47 -23.69
CA SER A 530 -30.84 15.84 -22.64
C SER A 530 -29.63 15.10 -23.23
N PHE A 531 -29.77 14.50 -24.42
CA PHE A 531 -28.66 13.92 -25.17
C PHE A 531 -27.67 15.00 -25.60
N GLU A 532 -28.12 16.10 -26.21
CA GLU A 532 -27.22 17.17 -26.68
C GLU A 532 -26.46 17.80 -25.50
N ALA A 533 -27.14 18.11 -24.40
CA ALA A 533 -26.48 18.61 -23.18
C ALA A 533 -25.48 17.60 -22.58
N ALA A 534 -25.80 16.29 -22.58
CA ALA A 534 -24.89 15.26 -22.10
C ALA A 534 -23.70 15.03 -23.04
N TYR A 535 -23.91 15.14 -24.36
CA TYR A 535 -22.88 15.01 -25.38
C TYR A 535 -21.89 16.17 -25.28
N ASP A 536 -22.38 17.41 -25.22
CA ASP A 536 -21.55 18.60 -25.03
C ASP A 536 -20.76 18.56 -23.70
N ALA A 537 -21.33 17.96 -22.66
CA ALA A 537 -20.62 17.75 -21.39
C ALA A 537 -19.54 16.67 -21.52
N ALA A 538 -19.82 15.55 -22.19
CA ALA A 538 -18.86 14.49 -22.44
C ALA A 538 -17.70 14.94 -23.34
N ILE A 539 -17.98 15.64 -24.45
CA ILE A 539 -16.94 16.18 -25.33
C ILE A 539 -16.06 17.16 -24.58
N ARG A 540 -16.62 18.12 -23.81
CA ARG A 540 -15.80 19.03 -22.98
C ARG A 540 -14.94 18.29 -21.95
N ALA A 541 -15.46 17.21 -21.35
CA ALA A 541 -14.68 16.39 -20.43
C ALA A 541 -13.51 15.68 -21.15
N HIS A 542 -13.72 15.18 -22.36
CA HIS A 542 -12.65 14.62 -23.19
C HIS A 542 -11.63 15.67 -23.62
N GLU A 543 -12.06 16.87 -24.04
CA GLU A 543 -11.18 17.99 -24.36
C GLU A 543 -10.25 18.35 -23.17
N GLU A 544 -10.83 18.57 -21.98
CA GLU A 544 -10.07 18.86 -20.76
C GLU A 544 -9.16 17.68 -20.35
N GLY A 545 -9.67 16.45 -20.48
CA GLY A 545 -8.93 15.22 -20.20
C GLY A 545 -7.70 15.06 -21.09
N HIS A 546 -7.84 15.24 -22.40
CA HIS A 546 -6.74 15.18 -23.35
C HIS A 546 -5.76 16.33 -23.15
N GLN A 547 -6.24 17.56 -22.90
CA GLN A 547 -5.37 18.69 -22.58
C GLN A 547 -4.48 18.38 -21.36
N ASN A 548 -5.09 17.94 -20.27
CA ASN A 548 -4.39 17.57 -19.05
C ASN A 548 -3.40 16.42 -19.27
N ARG A 549 -3.78 15.43 -20.10
CA ARG A 549 -2.90 14.31 -20.48
C ARG A 549 -1.69 14.78 -21.27
N VAL A 550 -1.84 15.70 -22.23
CA VAL A 550 -0.70 16.26 -22.98
C VAL A 550 0.31 16.94 -22.07
N ARG A 551 -0.13 17.83 -21.18
CA ARG A 551 0.78 18.52 -20.24
C ARG A 551 1.49 17.55 -19.29
N GLN A 552 0.82 16.47 -18.87
CA GLN A 552 1.46 15.39 -18.11
C GLN A 552 2.56 14.69 -18.91
N LEU A 553 2.29 14.33 -20.17
CA LEU A 553 3.29 13.66 -21.01
C LEU A 553 4.52 14.54 -21.24
N ILE A 554 4.33 15.83 -21.56
CA ILE A 554 5.43 16.77 -21.77
C ILE A 554 6.28 16.90 -20.51
N CYS A 555 5.69 17.12 -19.33
CA CYS A 555 6.48 17.30 -18.10
C CYS A 555 7.29 16.06 -17.67
N THR A 556 6.87 14.85 -18.11
CA THR A 556 7.59 13.57 -17.88
C THR A 556 8.68 13.23 -18.89
N LEU A 557 8.85 14.02 -19.95
CA LEU A 557 9.91 13.81 -20.95
C LEU A 557 11.31 14.09 -20.37
N PRO A 558 12.37 13.54 -20.99
CA PRO A 558 13.76 13.93 -20.71
C PRO A 558 13.96 15.44 -20.82
N LEU A 559 14.81 16.01 -19.96
CA LEU A 559 14.96 17.47 -19.82
C LEU A 559 15.22 18.19 -21.16
N GLU A 560 16.09 17.64 -22.01
CA GLU A 560 16.40 18.25 -23.32
C GLU A 560 15.22 18.22 -24.29
N ASP A 561 14.36 17.20 -24.21
CA ASP A 561 13.16 17.10 -25.04
C ASP A 561 12.05 18.03 -24.53
N ARG A 562 11.95 18.25 -23.20
CA ARG A 562 11.13 19.33 -22.62
C ARG A 562 11.58 20.68 -23.17
N LYS A 563 12.88 21.01 -23.06
CA LYS A 563 13.44 22.27 -23.58
C LYS A 563 13.21 22.46 -25.08
N ASN A 564 13.22 21.37 -25.87
CA ASN A 564 12.87 21.44 -27.30
C ASN A 564 11.43 21.91 -27.53
N LEU A 565 10.47 21.41 -26.74
CA LEU A 565 9.05 21.79 -26.85
C LEU A 565 8.75 23.17 -26.24
N GLU A 566 9.39 23.51 -25.13
CA GLU A 566 9.23 24.80 -24.44
C GLU A 566 9.81 25.97 -25.25
N PHE A 567 11.02 25.82 -25.78
CA PHE A 567 11.77 26.95 -26.36
C PHE A 567 11.96 26.87 -27.88
N GLY A 568 11.93 25.70 -28.51
CA GLY A 568 12.14 25.57 -29.97
C GLY A 568 10.92 25.95 -30.80
N LYS A 569 11.09 26.54 -31.99
CA LYS A 569 10.02 26.79 -32.96
C LYS A 569 9.26 25.50 -33.26
N LEU A 570 7.94 25.51 -33.16
CA LEU A 570 7.07 24.35 -33.37
C LEU A 570 6.32 24.43 -34.70
N GLU A 571 6.31 23.31 -35.42
CA GLU A 571 5.44 23.04 -36.57
C GLU A 571 4.67 21.74 -36.29
N PHE A 572 3.40 21.69 -36.64
CA PHE A 572 2.52 20.57 -36.30
C PHE A 572 2.09 19.80 -37.55
N PHE A 573 1.90 18.49 -37.44
CA PHE A 573 1.35 17.67 -38.50
C PHE A 573 0.36 16.65 -37.95
N HIS A 574 -0.71 16.38 -38.70
CA HIS A 574 -1.67 15.32 -38.38
C HIS A 574 -1.80 14.36 -39.56
N THR A 575 -2.11 13.09 -39.29
CA THR A 575 -2.22 12.05 -40.32
C THR A 575 -3.59 11.38 -40.26
N HIS A 576 -4.29 11.33 -41.40
CA HIS A 576 -5.51 10.54 -41.59
C HIS A 576 -5.24 9.37 -42.55
N GLN A 577 -6.03 8.30 -42.44
CA GLN A 577 -6.01 7.20 -43.40
C GLN A 577 -7.32 7.18 -44.19
N TYR A 578 -7.20 7.02 -45.50
CA TYR A 578 -8.30 6.94 -46.44
C TYR A 578 -8.28 5.59 -47.17
N LYS A 579 -9.45 5.04 -47.48
CA LYS A 579 -9.60 3.83 -48.28
C LYS A 579 -9.86 4.24 -49.73
N ILE A 580 -8.93 3.88 -50.61
CA ILE A 580 -9.05 4.03 -52.06
C ILE A 580 -9.98 2.92 -52.58
N ALA A 581 -10.90 3.27 -53.47
CA ALA A 581 -11.76 2.30 -54.15
C ALA A 581 -10.98 1.44 -55.17
N GLY A 582 -11.65 0.45 -55.77
CA GLY A 582 -11.07 -0.38 -56.83
C GLY A 582 -11.05 0.30 -58.21
N ASP A 583 -11.76 1.43 -58.36
CA ASP A 583 -11.90 2.20 -59.59
C ASP A 583 -11.15 3.55 -59.51
N LEU A 584 -11.04 4.21 -60.67
CA LEU A 584 -10.27 5.44 -60.88
C LEU A 584 -11.04 6.73 -60.58
N PHE A 585 -12.34 6.68 -60.29
CA PHE A 585 -13.20 7.86 -60.22
C PHE A 585 -13.77 8.14 -58.83
N THR A 586 -13.86 7.10 -57.98
CA THR A 586 -14.33 7.25 -56.60
C THR A 586 -13.21 7.86 -55.73
N PRO A 587 -13.44 9.02 -55.08
CA PRO A 587 -12.44 9.65 -54.23
C PRO A 587 -12.14 8.80 -52.98
N PRO A 588 -10.92 8.88 -52.39
CA PRO A 588 -10.60 8.13 -51.18
C PRO A 588 -11.51 8.50 -50.00
N ALA A 589 -12.25 7.52 -49.46
CA ALA A 589 -13.15 7.72 -48.33
C ALA A 589 -12.38 7.63 -47.00
N LEU A 590 -12.75 8.41 -45.98
CA LEU A 590 -12.10 8.36 -44.66
C LEU A 590 -12.21 6.94 -44.06
N HIS A 591 -11.09 6.38 -43.63
CA HIS A 591 -11.00 5.02 -43.09
C HIS A 591 -10.52 4.96 -41.64
N VAL A 592 -9.54 5.79 -41.26
CA VAL A 592 -9.12 5.96 -39.86
C VAL A 592 -8.85 7.45 -39.63
N ARG A 593 -9.52 8.01 -38.63
CA ARG A 593 -9.27 9.38 -38.16
C ARG A 593 -7.99 9.41 -37.32
N GLY A 594 -7.14 10.41 -37.58
CA GLY A 594 -5.94 10.65 -36.79
C GLY A 594 -6.26 10.86 -35.31
N HIS A 595 -5.44 10.26 -34.45
CA HIS A 595 -5.50 10.36 -32.98
C HIS A 595 -4.13 10.73 -32.41
N THR A 596 -3.20 11.11 -33.29
CA THR A 596 -1.84 11.54 -32.97
C THR A 596 -1.57 12.92 -33.54
N LEU A 597 -0.64 13.63 -32.93
CA LEU A 597 -0.09 14.89 -33.43
C LEU A 597 1.42 14.75 -33.49
N GLU A 598 1.99 15.01 -34.67
CA GLU A 598 3.44 15.13 -34.83
C GLU A 598 3.83 16.59 -34.57
N VAL A 599 4.85 16.81 -33.74
CA VAL A 599 5.38 18.12 -33.35
C VAL A 599 6.85 18.17 -33.75
N LYS A 600 7.18 18.99 -34.75
CA LYS A 600 8.55 19.28 -35.18
C LYS A 600 9.04 20.49 -34.40
N ALA A 601 10.06 20.30 -33.57
CA ALA A 601 10.68 21.37 -32.78
C ALA A 601 12.06 21.71 -33.35
N THR A 602 12.30 22.99 -33.61
CA THR A 602 13.61 23.52 -34.02
C THR A 602 14.15 24.44 -32.94
N ARG A 603 15.23 24.05 -32.26
CA ARG A 603 15.87 24.81 -31.17
C ARG A 603 17.36 24.92 -31.42
N ASN A 604 17.92 26.15 -31.45
CA ASN A 604 19.34 26.40 -31.71
C ASN A 604 19.85 25.69 -32.99
N GLY A 605 19.01 25.61 -34.03
CA GLY A 605 19.31 24.89 -35.28
C GLY A 605 19.22 23.36 -35.22
N GLN A 606 19.00 22.76 -34.04
CA GLN A 606 18.70 21.33 -33.92
C GLN A 606 17.21 21.08 -34.17
N VAL A 607 16.91 20.18 -35.11
CA VAL A 607 15.53 19.79 -35.45
C VAL A 607 15.23 18.41 -34.86
N ASN A 608 14.12 18.30 -34.13
CA ASN A 608 13.62 17.06 -33.56
C ASN A 608 12.13 16.89 -33.91
N LEU A 609 11.67 15.66 -34.10
CA LEU A 609 10.26 15.34 -34.33
C LEU A 609 9.74 14.47 -33.18
N TYR A 610 8.56 14.81 -32.67
CA TYR A 610 7.88 14.08 -31.61
C TYR A 610 6.49 13.66 -32.06
N THR A 611 6.11 12.41 -31.86
CA THR A 611 4.78 11.90 -32.14
C THR A 611 4.04 11.69 -30.82
N LEU A 612 2.98 12.47 -30.62
CA LEU A 612 2.16 12.47 -29.41
C LEU A 612 0.92 11.59 -29.63
N ASP A 613 0.74 10.59 -28.76
CA ASP A 613 -0.46 9.73 -28.71
C ASP A 613 -0.95 9.64 -27.25
N THR A 614 -2.06 10.32 -26.94
CA THR A 614 -2.61 10.30 -25.56
C THR A 614 -3.23 8.97 -25.16
N ARG A 615 -3.59 8.10 -26.11
CA ARG A 615 -4.19 6.78 -25.85
C ARG A 615 -3.13 5.78 -25.42
N ARG A 616 -2.02 5.73 -26.18
CA ARG A 616 -0.78 5.02 -25.77
C ARG A 616 -0.12 5.70 -24.56
N GLY A 617 -0.45 6.97 -24.31
CA GLY A 617 0.10 7.71 -23.18
C GLY A 617 1.58 8.00 -23.35
N ALA A 618 2.00 8.38 -24.56
CA ALA A 618 3.39 8.57 -24.91
C ALA A 618 3.60 9.79 -25.82
N ILE A 619 4.79 10.37 -25.73
CA ILE A 619 5.38 11.25 -26.74
C ILE A 619 6.68 10.57 -27.17
N GLU A 620 6.72 10.04 -28.39
CA GLU A 620 7.85 9.28 -28.93
C GLU A 620 8.70 10.16 -29.86
N LYS A 621 10.02 10.08 -29.78
CA LYS A 621 10.94 10.91 -30.57
C LYS A 621 11.30 10.23 -31.90
N GLU A 622 10.65 10.66 -32.97
CA GLU A 622 10.67 10.00 -34.28
C GLU A 622 11.54 10.73 -35.32
N ASN A 623 12.77 11.10 -34.96
CA ASN A 623 13.70 11.82 -35.84
C ASN A 623 13.97 11.11 -37.19
N VAL A 624 13.68 9.81 -37.30
CA VAL A 624 13.74 9.04 -38.57
C VAL A 624 12.78 9.58 -39.64
N LEU A 625 11.67 10.21 -39.24
CA LEU A 625 10.67 10.78 -40.15
C LEU A 625 11.01 12.21 -40.62
N LEU A 626 12.04 12.87 -40.08
CA LEU A 626 12.37 14.27 -40.39
C LEU A 626 12.53 14.54 -41.90
N ARG A 627 13.05 13.58 -42.67
CA ARG A 627 13.16 13.68 -44.14
C ARG A 627 11.80 13.86 -44.85
N ARG A 628 10.71 13.35 -44.25
CA ARG A 628 9.33 13.55 -44.71
C ARG A 628 8.69 14.83 -44.17
N ARG A 629 9.22 15.41 -43.10
CA ARG A 629 8.75 16.65 -42.44
C ARG A 629 9.69 17.84 -42.71
N THR A 630 10.26 17.89 -43.91
CA THR A 630 11.14 18.97 -44.38
C THR A 630 10.58 19.55 -45.68
N GLU A 631 10.53 20.87 -45.78
CA GLU A 631 10.06 21.61 -46.96
C GLU A 631 10.83 21.24 -48.26
N PRO A 632 10.22 21.41 -49.44
CA PRO A 632 8.79 21.64 -49.67
C PRO A 632 7.97 20.41 -49.25
N TYR A 633 6.77 20.62 -48.70
CA TYR A 633 5.87 19.56 -48.24
C TYR A 633 5.08 18.96 -49.42
N THR A 634 5.75 18.11 -50.20
CA THR A 634 5.21 17.46 -51.40
C THR A 634 4.48 16.15 -51.10
N ASP A 635 3.55 15.76 -51.97
CA ASP A 635 2.72 14.54 -51.80
C ASP A 635 3.56 13.27 -51.61
N ASP A 636 4.70 13.12 -52.28
CA ASP A 636 5.60 11.96 -52.13
C ASP A 636 6.24 11.83 -50.73
N LYS A 637 6.38 12.95 -50.01
CA LYS A 637 6.84 12.99 -48.62
C LYS A 637 5.69 12.77 -47.65
N MET A 638 4.54 13.40 -47.93
CA MET A 638 3.41 13.55 -47.02
C MET A 638 2.36 12.43 -47.15
N GLU A 639 2.34 11.70 -48.26
CA GLU A 639 1.50 10.52 -48.46
C GLU A 639 2.31 9.21 -48.37
N ALA A 640 1.64 8.17 -47.87
CA ALA A 640 2.13 6.80 -47.88
C ALA A 640 0.98 5.83 -48.19
N ARG A 641 1.15 4.99 -49.22
CA ARG A 641 0.14 4.03 -49.66
C ARG A 641 0.53 2.61 -49.26
N ASN A 642 -0.41 1.89 -48.63
CA ASN A 642 -0.32 0.46 -48.38
C ASN A 642 -1.58 -0.23 -48.95
N ALA A 643 -1.42 -1.00 -50.02
CA ALA A 643 -2.51 -1.59 -50.79
C ALA A 643 -3.60 -0.56 -51.20
N ASN A 644 -4.79 -0.64 -50.60
CA ASN A 644 -5.91 0.27 -50.80
C ASN A 644 -6.06 1.33 -49.69
N ILE A 645 -5.10 1.43 -48.75
CA ILE A 645 -5.07 2.47 -47.72
C ILE A 645 -4.05 3.55 -48.09
N LEU A 646 -4.49 4.80 -48.02
CA LEU A 646 -3.69 6.01 -48.21
C LEU A 646 -3.58 6.75 -46.87
N SER A 647 -2.41 6.72 -46.25
CA SER A 647 -2.08 7.61 -45.15
C SER A 647 -1.67 8.96 -45.73
N ARG A 648 -2.39 10.03 -45.40
CA ARG A 648 -2.06 11.41 -45.79
C ARG A 648 -1.76 12.21 -44.52
N THR A 649 -0.54 12.70 -44.42
CA THR A 649 -0.13 13.71 -43.44
C THR A 649 -0.37 15.11 -44.02
N THR A 650 -0.79 16.06 -43.19
CA THR A 650 -0.93 17.48 -43.54
C THR A 650 -0.26 18.35 -42.50
N LEU A 651 0.32 19.49 -42.93
CA LEU A 651 0.75 20.56 -42.03
C LEU A 651 -0.50 21.09 -41.31
N PHE A 652 -0.39 21.24 -39.99
CA PHE A 652 -1.49 21.64 -39.12
C PHE A 652 -1.23 23.03 -38.53
N GLU A 653 -2.16 23.95 -38.73
CA GLU A 653 -2.10 25.28 -38.12
C GLU A 653 -3.17 25.41 -37.02
N PRO A 654 -2.78 25.34 -35.73
CA PRO A 654 -3.73 25.37 -34.63
C PRO A 654 -4.41 26.73 -34.40
N GLY A 655 -3.89 27.82 -34.98
CA GLY A 655 -4.49 29.15 -34.89
C GLY A 655 -5.62 29.42 -35.90
N ASN A 656 -6.06 30.67 -35.94
CA ASN A 656 -6.35 31.37 -37.19
C ASN A 656 -5.03 32.05 -37.63
N ASP A 657 -4.87 32.43 -38.90
CA ASP A 657 -3.62 32.95 -39.53
C ASP A 657 -2.87 34.06 -38.75
N THR A 658 -3.51 34.71 -37.78
CA THR A 658 -2.97 35.85 -37.00
C THR A 658 -2.23 35.50 -35.72
N ASP A 659 -2.31 34.28 -35.16
CA ASP A 659 -1.79 33.97 -33.81
C ASP A 659 -0.78 32.80 -33.75
N VAL A 660 0.26 32.90 -34.58
CA VAL A 660 1.43 31.97 -34.59
C VAL A 660 2.55 32.37 -33.62
N GLN A 661 2.36 33.44 -32.82
CA GLN A 661 3.29 33.88 -31.78
C GLN A 661 3.61 32.78 -30.74
N PRO A 662 2.63 31.99 -30.22
CA PRO A 662 2.88 30.97 -29.19
C PRO A 662 3.73 29.78 -29.65
N PHE A 663 4.12 29.71 -30.92
CA PHE A 663 4.87 28.60 -31.52
C PHE A 663 6.22 28.98 -32.14
N GLN A 664 6.61 30.26 -32.09
CA GLN A 664 7.96 30.67 -32.49
C GLN A 664 9.02 30.23 -31.47
N GLU A 665 10.30 30.25 -31.88
CA GLU A 665 11.44 30.01 -30.99
C GLU A 665 11.52 31.11 -29.90
N GLN A 666 11.81 30.71 -28.66
CA GLN A 666 11.89 31.58 -27.50
C GLN A 666 13.28 31.47 -26.85
N PRO A 667 13.79 32.53 -26.20
CA PRO A 667 15.06 32.46 -25.49
C PRO A 667 14.98 31.48 -24.30
N GLU A 668 15.99 30.61 -24.18
CA GLU A 668 16.11 29.68 -23.05
C GLU A 668 16.40 30.45 -21.75
N GLY A 669 15.59 30.20 -20.71
CA GLY A 669 15.76 30.81 -19.39
C GLY A 669 16.92 30.20 -18.59
N LEU A 670 17.32 30.87 -17.50
CA LEU A 670 18.33 30.35 -16.57
C LEU A 670 17.81 29.23 -15.67
N GLU A 671 16.50 29.12 -15.49
CA GLU A 671 15.84 28.11 -14.65
C GLU A 671 15.23 26.98 -15.50
N GLN A 672 15.06 25.81 -14.90
CA GLN A 672 14.45 24.66 -15.59
C GLN A 672 12.93 24.89 -15.75
N PRO A 673 12.33 24.51 -16.90
CA PRO A 673 10.93 24.81 -17.15
C PRO A 673 9.97 23.98 -16.29
N ASP A 674 8.98 24.64 -15.69
CA ASP A 674 7.74 24.01 -15.18
C ASP A 674 6.84 23.67 -16.37
N SER A 675 7.22 22.62 -17.11
CA SER A 675 6.49 22.15 -18.30
C SER A 675 5.07 21.65 -18.02
N PHE A 676 4.68 21.46 -16.74
CA PHE A 676 3.30 21.06 -16.45
C PHE A 676 2.36 22.28 -16.46
N ASN A 677 2.81 23.43 -15.95
CA ASN A 677 2.03 24.67 -15.89
C ASN A 677 2.39 25.69 -16.99
N SER A 678 3.35 25.40 -17.88
CA SER A 678 3.77 26.35 -18.91
C SER A 678 2.66 26.66 -19.93
N SER A 679 2.60 27.91 -20.37
CA SER A 679 1.69 28.35 -21.44
C SER A 679 1.98 27.66 -22.77
N ARG A 680 3.25 27.28 -23.02
CA ARG A 680 3.66 26.53 -24.21
C ARG A 680 3.10 25.11 -24.22
N SER A 681 3.21 24.40 -23.09
CA SER A 681 2.63 23.06 -22.95
C SER A 681 1.10 23.08 -22.99
N GLN A 682 0.45 24.15 -22.50
CA GLN A 682 -0.98 24.39 -22.73
C GLN A 682 -1.29 24.61 -24.23
N ALA A 683 -0.53 25.44 -24.94
CA ALA A 683 -0.75 25.68 -26.38
C ALA A 683 -0.57 24.41 -27.24
N ILE A 684 0.38 23.53 -26.90
CA ILE A 684 0.54 22.20 -27.53
C ILE A 684 -0.67 21.30 -27.22
N ALA A 685 -1.18 21.36 -25.98
CA ALA A 685 -2.36 20.61 -25.56
C ALA A 685 -3.64 21.06 -26.30
N ASP A 686 -3.79 22.36 -26.53
CA ASP A 686 -4.88 22.95 -27.32
C ASP A 686 -4.76 22.59 -28.80
N ALA A 687 -3.55 22.62 -29.36
CA ALA A 687 -3.29 22.15 -30.72
C ALA A 687 -3.65 20.66 -30.89
N PHE A 688 -3.33 19.80 -29.92
CA PHE A 688 -3.71 18.39 -29.95
C PHE A 688 -5.23 18.19 -29.96
N VAL A 689 -5.97 18.86 -29.07
CA VAL A 689 -7.44 18.74 -29.04
C VAL A 689 -8.08 19.30 -30.30
N LYS A 690 -7.55 20.39 -30.88
CA LYS A 690 -8.02 20.90 -32.18
C LYS A 690 -7.72 19.91 -33.32
N ALA A 691 -6.61 19.18 -33.28
CA ALA A 691 -6.27 18.14 -34.26
C ALA A 691 -7.14 16.87 -34.14
N LEU A 692 -7.63 16.54 -32.94
CA LEU A 692 -8.67 15.52 -32.76
C LEU A 692 -10.00 15.96 -33.39
N ASP A 693 -10.33 17.25 -33.29
CA ASP A 693 -11.58 17.87 -33.76
C ASP A 693 -12.82 17.10 -33.24
N LEU A 694 -12.96 17.08 -31.91
CA LEU A 694 -13.99 16.31 -31.19
C LEU A 694 -15.41 16.86 -31.34
N LYS A 695 -15.56 18.07 -31.90
CA LYS A 695 -16.85 18.75 -32.13
C LYS A 695 -17.42 18.56 -33.54
N ASN A 696 -16.80 17.68 -34.34
CA ASN A 696 -17.22 17.39 -35.71
C ASN A 696 -18.64 16.82 -35.80
N ASP A 697 -19.43 17.25 -36.80
CA ASP A 697 -20.81 16.80 -37.01
C ASP A 697 -20.91 15.26 -37.19
N ASP A 698 -19.91 14.62 -37.81
CA ASP A 698 -19.88 13.17 -38.00
C ASP A 698 -19.88 12.40 -36.65
N LEU A 699 -19.16 12.92 -35.65
CA LEU A 699 -19.10 12.36 -34.30
C LEU A 699 -20.46 12.49 -33.60
N LEU A 700 -21.08 13.68 -33.71
CA LEU A 700 -22.41 13.94 -33.17
C LEU A 700 -23.47 13.04 -33.81
N ASN A 701 -23.38 12.79 -35.12
CA ASN A 701 -24.32 11.96 -35.85
C ASN A 701 -24.20 10.46 -35.53
N GLU A 702 -22.98 9.95 -35.28
CA GLU A 702 -22.80 8.58 -34.78
C GLU A 702 -23.34 8.43 -33.34
N ALA A 703 -23.05 9.39 -32.44
CA ALA A 703 -23.59 9.38 -31.07
C ALA A 703 -25.12 9.55 -31.00
N ARG A 704 -25.72 10.23 -31.99
CA ARG A 704 -27.18 10.29 -32.19
C ARG A 704 -27.79 8.92 -32.57
N GLY A 705 -26.98 7.98 -33.04
CA GLY A 705 -27.42 6.72 -33.64
C GLY A 705 -28.01 6.98 -35.03
N SER A 706 -27.34 6.47 -36.06
CA SER A 706 -27.75 6.72 -37.45
C SER A 706 -29.22 6.34 -37.71
N THR A 707 -30.00 7.30 -38.18
CA THR A 707 -31.34 7.03 -38.74
C THR A 707 -31.22 6.59 -40.20
N VAL A 708 -32.33 6.13 -40.78
CA VAL A 708 -32.39 5.32 -42.03
C VAL A 708 -31.73 5.95 -43.28
N TYR A 709 -31.32 7.22 -43.26
CA TYR A 709 -30.87 7.96 -44.43
C TYR A 709 -29.34 8.12 -44.61
N ASP A 710 -28.50 7.77 -43.61
CA ASP A 710 -27.04 8.01 -43.65
C ASP A 710 -26.20 6.72 -43.50
N GLN A 711 -26.28 5.80 -44.47
CA GLN A 711 -25.54 4.53 -44.46
C GLN A 711 -24.34 4.50 -45.41
N GLU A 712 -23.22 5.08 -44.99
CA GLU A 712 -21.88 4.67 -45.46
C GLU A 712 -21.20 3.81 -44.39
N SER A 713 -21.40 2.48 -44.46
CA SER A 713 -20.95 1.55 -43.42
C SER A 713 -19.47 1.61 -43.07
N ALA A 714 -18.59 2.03 -43.99
CA ALA A 714 -17.16 2.14 -43.75
C ALA A 714 -16.77 3.40 -42.96
N ARG A 715 -17.53 4.49 -43.14
CA ARG A 715 -17.33 5.77 -42.44
C ARG A 715 -17.78 5.65 -40.99
N ASN A 716 -18.94 5.04 -40.76
CA ASN A 716 -19.51 4.87 -39.42
C ASN A 716 -18.63 3.96 -38.54
N GLU A 717 -18.05 2.88 -39.10
CA GLU A 717 -17.06 2.05 -38.37
C GLU A 717 -15.82 2.85 -37.98
N ALA A 718 -15.29 3.71 -38.86
CA ALA A 718 -14.14 4.56 -38.56
C ALA A 718 -14.41 5.55 -37.40
N ILE A 719 -15.62 6.11 -37.35
CA ILE A 719 -16.06 7.05 -36.31
C ILE A 719 -16.31 6.30 -34.99
N SER A 720 -16.97 5.14 -35.04
CA SER A 720 -17.20 4.28 -33.88
C SER A 720 -15.89 3.80 -33.25
N GLN A 721 -14.93 3.35 -34.07
CA GLN A 721 -13.58 3.01 -33.62
C GLN A 721 -12.83 4.22 -33.05
N PHE A 722 -13.00 5.43 -33.60
CA PHE A 722 -12.42 6.64 -33.03
C PHE A 722 -12.94 6.89 -31.61
N PHE A 723 -14.26 6.80 -31.37
CA PHE A 723 -14.82 6.91 -30.02
C PHE A 723 -14.33 5.81 -29.07
N LEU A 724 -14.27 4.54 -29.52
CA LEU A 724 -13.73 3.44 -28.73
C LEU A 724 -12.24 3.61 -28.35
N ASN A 725 -11.50 4.37 -29.16
CA ASN A 725 -10.09 4.68 -28.96
C ASN A 725 -9.84 5.99 -28.18
N LEU A 726 -10.87 6.79 -27.90
CA LEU A 726 -10.73 8.06 -27.18
C LEU A 726 -10.45 7.84 -25.68
N ILE A 727 -10.92 6.72 -25.13
CA ILE A 727 -10.79 6.34 -23.71
C ILE A 727 -9.50 5.51 -23.51
N PRO A 728 -8.46 6.01 -22.83
CA PRO A 728 -7.32 5.18 -22.41
C PRO A 728 -7.78 4.12 -21.39
N LEU A 729 -7.00 3.05 -21.22
CA LEU A 729 -7.27 1.96 -20.26
C LEU A 729 -8.49 1.07 -20.57
N ARG A 730 -9.05 1.10 -21.79
CA ARG A 730 -10.24 0.30 -22.16
C ARG A 730 -10.11 -1.18 -21.79
N SER A 731 -8.93 -1.78 -21.98
CA SER A 731 -8.57 -3.15 -21.57
C SER A 731 -8.78 -3.39 -20.07
N ALA A 732 -8.10 -2.59 -19.23
CA ALA A 732 -8.19 -2.68 -17.78
C ALA A 732 -9.64 -2.47 -17.29
N ILE A 733 -10.34 -1.45 -17.82
CA ILE A 733 -11.74 -1.15 -17.47
C ILE A 733 -12.65 -2.34 -17.81
N VAL A 734 -12.54 -2.91 -19.00
CA VAL A 734 -13.32 -4.09 -19.42
C VAL A 734 -12.99 -5.29 -18.53
N ASN A 735 -11.72 -5.51 -18.16
CA ASN A 735 -11.34 -6.60 -17.27
C ASN A 735 -11.87 -6.40 -15.84
N PHE A 736 -11.89 -5.18 -15.28
CA PHE A 736 -12.56 -4.92 -14.01
C PHE A 736 -14.08 -5.10 -14.09
N GLN A 737 -14.74 -4.61 -15.16
CA GLN A 737 -16.18 -4.79 -15.37
C GLN A 737 -16.58 -6.27 -15.50
N ASN A 738 -15.73 -7.09 -16.12
CA ASN A 738 -15.94 -8.53 -16.25
C ASN A 738 -15.55 -9.35 -14.99
N GLY A 739 -15.11 -8.69 -13.90
CA GLY A 739 -14.70 -9.36 -12.66
C GLY A 739 -13.31 -10.00 -12.71
N ASN A 740 -12.55 -9.82 -13.79
CA ASN A 740 -11.17 -10.30 -13.95
C ASN A 740 -10.18 -9.43 -13.17
N VAL A 741 -10.33 -9.33 -11.84
CA VAL A 741 -9.57 -8.38 -11.00
C VAL A 741 -8.05 -8.53 -11.15
N ALA A 742 -7.53 -9.76 -11.29
CA ALA A 742 -6.10 -9.98 -11.49
C ALA A 742 -5.60 -9.43 -12.84
N GLN A 743 -6.34 -9.66 -13.93
CA GLN A 743 -6.01 -9.12 -15.25
C GLN A 743 -6.24 -7.61 -15.31
N GLY A 744 -7.28 -7.10 -14.64
CA GLY A 744 -7.54 -5.66 -14.50
C GLY A 744 -6.39 -4.96 -13.78
N ILE A 745 -5.89 -5.52 -12.67
CA ILE A 745 -4.71 -4.99 -11.95
C ILE A 745 -3.44 -5.08 -12.80
N PHE A 746 -3.26 -6.16 -13.57
CA PHE A 746 -2.11 -6.33 -14.46
C PHE A 746 -2.12 -5.31 -15.62
N ASP A 747 -3.24 -5.19 -16.33
CA ASP A 747 -3.43 -4.23 -17.42
C ASP A 747 -3.32 -2.77 -16.91
N LEU A 748 -3.84 -2.49 -15.70
CA LEU A 748 -3.71 -1.20 -15.01
C LEU A 748 -2.26 -0.92 -14.55
N GLY A 749 -1.51 -1.96 -14.21
CA GLY A 749 -0.08 -1.89 -13.89
C GLY A 749 0.79 -1.57 -15.11
N LEU A 750 0.27 -1.77 -16.34
CA LEU A 750 0.95 -1.40 -17.58
C LEU A 750 0.55 0.01 -18.05
N ASP A 751 -0.72 0.41 -17.91
CA ASP A 751 -1.23 1.68 -18.42
C ASP A 751 -1.53 2.72 -17.30
N VAL A 752 -0.65 3.72 -17.22
CA VAL A 752 -0.38 4.56 -16.03
C VAL A 752 -1.44 5.61 -15.63
N VAL A 753 -2.53 5.76 -16.39
CA VAL A 753 -3.67 6.63 -15.97
C VAL A 753 -4.54 5.94 -14.90
N GLY A 754 -4.25 4.66 -14.60
CA GLY A 754 -4.97 3.77 -13.70
C GLY A 754 -4.92 4.05 -12.19
N LEU A 755 -5.04 5.31 -11.76
CA LEU A 755 -5.42 5.61 -10.36
C LEU A 755 -6.90 5.24 -10.17
N VAL A 756 -7.19 3.99 -9.80
CA VAL A 756 -8.56 3.42 -9.80
C VAL A 756 -9.56 4.24 -8.96
N THR A 757 -10.47 4.92 -9.66
CA THR A 757 -11.68 5.55 -9.14
C THR A 757 -12.95 4.74 -9.44
N LEU A 758 -12.85 3.41 -9.47
CA LEU A 758 -14.00 2.50 -9.63
C LEU A 758 -14.58 2.08 -8.27
N GLY A 759 -15.00 3.07 -7.48
CA GLY A 759 -15.56 2.88 -6.14
C GLY A 759 -16.48 4.01 -5.71
N ALA A 760 -17.76 3.93 -6.10
CA ALA A 760 -18.87 4.74 -5.60
C ALA A 760 -18.68 6.28 -5.60
N GLY A 761 -18.72 6.93 -6.77
CA GLY A 761 -18.83 8.39 -6.76
C GLY A 761 -18.74 9.19 -8.06
N LYS A 762 -19.47 8.86 -9.15
CA LYS A 762 -19.85 9.85 -10.20
C LYS A 762 -20.93 9.40 -11.20
N ALA A 763 -22.14 9.12 -10.70
CA ALA A 763 -23.37 9.45 -11.45
C ALA A 763 -23.86 10.89 -11.15
N ALA A 764 -23.17 11.59 -10.24
CA ALA A 764 -23.62 12.84 -9.62
C ALA A 764 -23.45 14.11 -10.48
N GLN A 765 -22.83 14.04 -11.66
CA GLN A 765 -22.76 15.17 -12.61
C GLN A 765 -23.64 15.00 -13.87
N ALA A 766 -24.50 13.97 -13.87
CA ALA A 766 -25.71 13.91 -14.71
C ALA A 766 -27.00 13.78 -13.85
N GLY A 767 -26.87 13.96 -12.53
CA GLY A 767 -27.91 13.62 -11.54
C GLY A 767 -28.91 14.74 -11.27
N LYS A 768 -29.86 14.98 -12.20
CA LYS A 768 -31.09 15.74 -11.86
C LYS A 768 -32.35 15.35 -12.64
N VAL A 769 -32.37 14.20 -13.32
CA VAL A 769 -33.56 13.64 -13.98
C VAL A 769 -33.65 12.14 -13.70
N VAL A 770 -34.79 11.73 -13.13
CA VAL A 770 -35.26 10.36 -12.83
C VAL A 770 -34.41 9.51 -11.86
N GLY A 771 -35.06 9.08 -10.78
CA GLY A 771 -34.59 8.01 -9.91
C GLY A 771 -35.37 6.72 -10.13
N SER A 772 -34.89 5.64 -9.50
CA SER A 772 -35.50 4.29 -9.40
C SER A 772 -35.62 3.44 -10.69
N ALA A 773 -34.52 2.77 -11.07
CA ALA A 773 -34.53 1.33 -11.42
C ALA A 773 -33.10 0.76 -11.62
N LEU A 774 -32.64 -0.10 -10.70
CA LEU A 774 -31.82 -1.29 -11.00
C LEU A 774 -31.50 -2.06 -9.71
N SER A 775 -32.39 -2.99 -9.36
CA SER A 775 -32.26 -3.90 -8.22
C SER A 775 -31.95 -5.33 -8.68
N SER A 776 -30.83 -5.51 -9.38
CA SER A 776 -30.33 -6.84 -9.80
C SER A 776 -28.81 -6.89 -10.07
N ALA A 777 -28.02 -6.03 -9.41
CA ALA A 777 -26.55 -6.01 -9.54
C ALA A 777 -25.86 -5.56 -8.23
N ARG A 778 -26.14 -6.23 -7.10
CA ARG A 778 -25.61 -5.85 -5.78
C ARG A 778 -25.04 -7.02 -4.97
N HIS A 779 -23.98 -7.69 -5.44
CA HIS A 779 -23.11 -8.51 -4.58
C HIS A 779 -21.69 -8.67 -5.16
N ALA A 780 -20.96 -7.56 -5.37
CA ALA A 780 -19.51 -7.55 -5.60
C ALA A 780 -18.91 -6.13 -5.44
N VAL A 781 -19.09 -5.47 -4.27
CA VAL A 781 -18.60 -4.09 -4.04
C VAL A 781 -17.73 -4.00 -2.78
N LYS A 782 -16.70 -4.86 -2.69
CA LYS A 782 -15.59 -4.75 -1.72
C LYS A 782 -14.20 -4.84 -2.38
N ALA A 783 -14.10 -4.57 -3.69
CA ALA A 783 -12.86 -4.70 -4.46
C ALA A 783 -12.58 -3.48 -5.38
N ALA A 784 -12.27 -2.33 -4.76
CA ALA A 784 -11.54 -1.18 -5.33
C ALA A 784 -11.55 -0.01 -4.33
N ARG A 785 -10.89 -0.19 -3.18
CA ARG A 785 -10.43 1.00 -2.43
C ARG A 785 -9.25 1.59 -3.22
N PHE A 786 -9.28 2.91 -3.38
CA PHE A 786 -8.27 3.70 -4.06
C PHE A 786 -6.85 3.28 -3.62
N VAL A 787 -5.94 3.15 -4.60
CA VAL A 787 -4.54 2.81 -4.36
C VAL A 787 -3.65 4.01 -4.65
N GLY A 788 -3.06 4.58 -3.61
CA GLY A 788 -1.64 4.95 -3.63
C GLY A 788 -1.27 6.40 -3.35
N ALA A 789 -2.22 7.33 -3.14
CA ALA A 789 -1.87 8.75 -2.95
C ALA A 789 -2.87 9.60 -2.15
N ALA A 790 -2.66 9.69 -0.83
CA ALA A 790 -3.13 10.85 -0.05
C ALA A 790 -2.35 12.13 -0.49
N ALA A 791 -2.97 13.30 -0.35
CA ALA A 791 -2.26 14.56 -0.55
C ALA A 791 -1.23 14.76 0.57
N VAL A 792 -0.07 15.38 0.26
CA VAL A 792 0.96 15.63 1.27
C VAL A 792 0.56 16.85 2.11
N GLU A 793 0.40 16.63 3.42
CA GLU A 793 0.10 17.68 4.40
C GLU A 793 1.33 18.59 4.68
N ALA A 794 1.14 19.67 5.42
CA ALA A 794 2.21 20.65 5.64
C ALA A 794 3.22 20.13 6.68
N PHE A 795 4.51 20.17 6.33
CA PHE A 795 5.61 19.82 7.23
C PHE A 795 5.64 20.73 8.47
N ASN A 796 5.82 20.19 9.66
CA ASN A 796 5.98 20.96 10.90
C ASN A 796 7.40 21.56 11.03
N PRO A 797 7.59 22.89 10.92
CA PRO A 797 8.93 23.48 10.79
C PRO A 797 9.69 23.69 12.13
N VAL A 798 9.13 23.30 13.27
CA VAL A 798 9.63 23.72 14.61
C VAL A 798 10.66 22.74 15.21
N SER A 799 11.15 21.75 14.43
CA SER A 799 12.01 20.64 14.93
C SER A 799 13.46 20.64 14.41
N GLY A 800 14.03 21.80 14.07
CA GLY A 800 15.49 21.99 13.93
C GLY A 800 16.16 21.03 12.93
N VAL A 801 15.82 21.19 11.65
CA VAL A 801 16.12 20.24 10.54
C VAL A 801 17.45 20.52 9.82
N GLY A 802 18.28 21.45 10.32
CA GLY A 802 19.44 21.99 9.60
C GLY A 802 20.59 21.01 9.31
N ASP A 803 20.84 20.03 10.19
CA ASP A 803 22.03 19.16 10.15
C ASP A 803 21.73 17.69 9.74
N LEU A 804 20.49 17.36 9.36
CA LEU A 804 20.04 15.95 9.27
C LEU A 804 19.56 15.52 7.88
N LEU A 805 19.89 16.28 6.83
CA LEU A 805 19.40 16.09 5.47
C LEU A 805 20.46 15.49 4.54
N VAL A 806 20.44 14.16 4.35
CA VAL A 806 21.10 13.49 3.21
C VAL A 806 20.23 12.35 2.69
N GLY A 807 19.89 12.43 1.40
CA GLY A 807 18.80 11.69 0.78
C GLY A 807 18.87 10.16 0.73
N THR A 808 17.71 9.62 0.35
CA THR A 808 17.32 8.25 -0.09
C THR A 808 18.01 7.04 0.53
N GLY A 809 19.35 6.93 0.50
CA GLY A 809 20.12 5.81 1.03
C GLY A 809 20.82 6.03 2.38
N ARG A 810 20.80 7.25 2.93
CA ARG A 810 21.66 7.62 4.08
C ARG A 810 20.97 7.68 5.46
N TRP A 811 19.71 7.24 5.54
CA TRP A 811 18.93 7.12 6.79
C TRP A 811 19.71 6.51 7.96
N VAL A 812 20.58 5.55 7.67
CA VAL A 812 21.25 4.69 8.65
C VAL A 812 22.58 5.26 9.19
N ALA A 813 23.24 6.18 8.48
CA ALA A 813 24.68 6.43 8.73
C ALA A 813 25.00 7.46 9.83
N ASN A 814 24.35 8.65 9.82
CA ASN A 814 24.81 9.82 10.61
C ASN A 814 23.74 10.51 11.47
N GLY A 815 22.50 10.00 11.53
CA GLY A 815 21.42 10.63 12.31
C GLY A 815 21.16 9.91 13.64
N SER A 816 21.66 10.44 14.77
CA SER A 816 21.37 9.88 16.10
C SER A 816 19.86 9.73 16.37
N ARG A 817 19.07 10.71 15.90
CA ARG A 817 17.59 10.68 15.94
C ARG A 817 16.96 9.52 15.17
N TYR A 818 17.48 9.13 14.00
CA TYR A 818 16.94 8.00 13.24
C TYR A 818 17.25 6.67 13.93
N VAL A 819 18.49 6.50 14.40
CA VAL A 819 18.88 5.31 15.18
C VAL A 819 18.02 5.23 16.45
N ALA A 820 17.86 6.32 17.19
CA ALA A 820 17.00 6.38 18.36
C ALA A 820 15.52 6.04 18.04
N ALA A 821 14.98 6.55 16.93
CA ALA A 821 13.60 6.25 16.50
C ALA A 821 13.42 4.78 16.04
N ASN A 822 14.40 4.21 15.34
CA ASN A 822 14.38 2.81 14.93
C ASN A 822 14.48 1.88 16.15
N MET A 823 15.42 2.16 17.06
CA MET A 823 15.62 1.41 18.30
C MET A 823 14.40 1.54 19.25
N ALA A 824 13.77 2.71 19.33
CA ALA A 824 12.52 2.90 20.07
C ALA A 824 11.34 2.11 19.46
N ARG A 825 11.25 2.01 18.13
CA ARG A 825 10.26 1.14 17.46
C ARG A 825 10.51 -0.34 17.76
N GLN A 826 11.76 -0.81 17.71
CA GLN A 826 12.12 -2.18 18.09
C GLN A 826 11.80 -2.46 19.57
N LEU A 827 12.09 -1.51 20.46
CA LEU A 827 11.75 -1.60 21.87
C LEU A 827 10.24 -1.71 22.11
N ASN A 828 9.43 -0.93 21.39
CA ASN A 828 7.97 -1.02 21.47
C ASN A 828 7.44 -2.37 20.95
N GLN A 829 8.10 -3.00 19.96
CA GLN A 829 7.79 -4.37 19.56
C GLN A 829 8.14 -5.36 20.69
N PHE A 830 9.33 -5.25 21.32
CA PHE A 830 9.70 -6.10 22.46
C PHE A 830 8.78 -5.95 23.67
N ARG A 831 8.28 -4.74 23.95
CA ARG A 831 7.32 -4.46 25.04
C ARG A 831 5.89 -4.93 24.70
N GLY A 832 5.45 -4.73 23.46
CA GLY A 832 4.05 -4.93 23.06
C GLY A 832 3.13 -3.80 23.54
N ALA A 833 1.95 -3.66 22.92
CA ALA A 833 1.02 -2.55 23.19
C ALA A 833 0.44 -2.51 24.62
N THR A 834 0.62 -3.58 25.40
CA THR A 834 0.16 -3.74 26.79
C THR A 834 1.30 -3.98 27.78
N ASP A 835 2.57 -3.71 27.38
CA ASP A 835 3.78 -4.10 28.14
C ASP A 835 3.80 -5.60 28.52
N SER A 836 3.24 -6.47 27.66
CA SER A 836 3.17 -7.93 27.88
C SER A 836 4.51 -8.64 27.65
N TYR A 837 5.45 -8.00 26.95
CA TYR A 837 6.77 -8.50 26.58
C TYR A 837 6.81 -9.80 25.76
N GLU A 838 5.75 -10.14 25.01
CA GLU A 838 5.64 -11.44 24.30
C GLU A 838 6.83 -11.73 23.36
N LEU A 839 7.28 -10.75 22.56
CA LEU A 839 8.43 -10.97 21.68
C LEU A 839 9.73 -11.20 22.46
N LEU A 840 9.91 -10.57 23.62
CA LEU A 840 11.07 -10.79 24.48
C LEU A 840 10.99 -12.17 25.17
N LYS A 841 9.80 -12.62 25.60
CA LYS A 841 9.57 -13.98 26.10
C LYS A 841 9.90 -15.03 25.03
N VAL A 842 9.44 -14.84 23.79
CA VAL A 842 9.75 -15.74 22.66
C VAL A 842 11.26 -15.77 22.39
N ALA A 843 11.92 -14.62 22.30
CA ALA A 843 13.38 -14.55 22.09
C ALA A 843 14.18 -15.24 23.21
N SER A 844 13.74 -15.14 24.47
CA SER A 844 14.39 -15.82 25.60
C SER A 844 14.34 -17.34 25.51
N LYS A 845 13.32 -17.93 24.88
CA LYS A 845 13.27 -19.39 24.64
C LYS A 845 14.27 -19.85 23.59
N GLN A 846 14.65 -18.98 22.66
CA GLN A 846 15.62 -19.27 21.60
C GLN A 846 17.07 -19.00 22.02
N HIS A 847 17.30 -17.98 22.85
CA HIS A 847 18.66 -17.53 23.21
C HIS A 847 19.02 -17.70 24.70
N GLY A 848 18.13 -18.27 25.51
CA GLY A 848 18.30 -18.42 26.95
C GLY A 848 18.02 -17.11 27.69
N GLU A 849 18.94 -16.16 27.61
CA GLU A 849 18.86 -14.88 28.32
C GLU A 849 18.87 -13.69 27.36
N VAL A 850 17.83 -12.86 27.47
CA VAL A 850 17.68 -11.62 26.70
C VAL A 850 17.20 -10.48 27.60
N ALA A 851 17.42 -9.23 27.20
CA ALA A 851 16.94 -8.07 27.94
C ALA A 851 16.63 -6.90 27.01
N THR A 852 15.69 -6.04 27.41
CA THR A 852 15.66 -4.65 26.95
C THR A 852 16.45 -3.79 27.94
N GLY A 853 17.30 -2.89 27.45
CA GLY A 853 18.17 -2.05 28.28
C GLY A 853 18.65 -0.80 27.55
N THR A 854 19.52 -0.04 28.20
CA THR A 854 20.14 1.18 27.63
C THR A 854 21.61 0.98 27.32
N PHE A 855 22.09 1.52 26.21
CA PHE A 855 23.51 1.61 25.87
C PHE A 855 23.81 2.94 25.18
N LYS A 856 25.07 3.20 24.81
CA LYS A 856 25.47 4.43 24.11
C LYS A 856 25.71 4.21 22.63
N VAL A 857 25.25 5.16 21.81
CA VAL A 857 25.58 5.28 20.37
C VAL A 857 25.99 6.71 20.11
N ALA A 858 27.22 6.91 19.58
CA ALA A 858 27.79 8.24 19.33
C ALA A 858 27.72 9.22 20.55
N GLY A 859 27.74 8.68 21.77
CA GLY A 859 27.63 9.45 23.03
C GLY A 859 26.20 9.63 23.56
N GLU A 860 25.16 9.44 22.75
CA GLU A 860 23.76 9.49 23.18
C GLU A 860 23.29 8.15 23.79
N SER A 861 22.41 8.21 24.80
CA SER A 861 21.81 7.00 25.40
C SER A 861 20.58 6.56 24.61
N VAL A 862 20.60 5.33 24.10
CA VAL A 862 19.50 4.69 23.37
C VAL A 862 18.98 3.48 24.14
N GLU A 863 17.69 3.15 23.98
CA GLU A 863 17.07 1.93 24.54
C GLU A 863 16.90 0.86 23.44
N GLY A 864 17.19 -0.40 23.74
CA GLY A 864 17.14 -1.49 22.76
C GLY A 864 17.11 -2.89 23.37
N GLY A 865 16.90 -3.90 22.52
CA GLY A 865 16.98 -5.31 22.90
C GLY A 865 18.40 -5.88 22.76
N ALA A 866 18.77 -6.81 23.63
CA ALA A 866 20.05 -7.50 23.62
C ALA A 866 19.94 -8.96 24.12
N VAL A 867 20.91 -9.78 23.73
CA VAL A 867 21.12 -11.18 24.19
C VAL A 867 22.41 -11.24 25.01
N LEU A 868 22.41 -11.98 26.12
CA LEU A 868 23.63 -12.31 26.83
C LEU A 868 24.26 -13.59 26.23
N ARG A 869 25.48 -13.50 25.69
CA ARG A 869 26.29 -14.67 25.31
C ARG A 869 27.73 -14.50 25.78
N ASP A 870 28.31 -15.57 26.33
CA ASP A 870 29.71 -15.62 26.75
C ASP A 870 30.13 -14.44 27.65
N GLY A 871 29.21 -14.01 28.54
CA GLY A 871 29.39 -12.87 29.46
C GLY A 871 29.17 -11.49 28.85
N ASN A 872 28.92 -11.39 27.54
CA ASN A 872 28.78 -10.14 26.80
C ASN A 872 27.35 -9.93 26.28
N TRP A 873 26.88 -8.67 26.27
CA TRP A 873 25.60 -8.30 25.68
C TRP A 873 25.77 -7.98 24.19
N TYR A 874 24.95 -8.57 23.34
CA TYR A 874 24.92 -8.33 21.89
C TYR A 874 23.55 -7.82 21.46
N ALA A 875 23.48 -6.89 20.51
CA ALA A 875 22.21 -6.32 20.06
C ALA A 875 21.29 -7.40 19.45
N LEU A 876 19.99 -7.31 19.72
CA LEU A 876 18.97 -8.26 19.25
C LEU A 876 18.01 -7.58 18.27
N ASP A 877 17.95 -8.06 17.03
CA ASP A 877 17.01 -7.58 16.03
C ASP A 877 15.60 -8.16 16.26
N THR A 878 14.57 -7.31 16.32
CA THR A 878 13.18 -7.74 16.51
C THR A 878 12.59 -8.52 15.34
N HIS A 879 13.07 -8.28 14.11
CA HIS A 879 12.47 -8.87 12.92
C HIS A 879 12.95 -10.31 12.69
N THR A 880 14.26 -10.54 12.83
CA THR A 880 14.86 -11.87 12.70
C THR A 880 14.95 -12.64 14.02
N LEU A 881 14.77 -11.96 15.16
CA LEU A 881 15.07 -12.45 16.51
C LEU A 881 16.50 -12.99 16.63
N ARG A 882 17.49 -12.26 16.09
CA ARG A 882 18.90 -12.67 16.12
C ARG A 882 19.80 -11.67 16.83
N ALA A 883 20.76 -12.22 17.58
CA ALA A 883 21.90 -11.44 18.05
C ALA A 883 22.77 -11.04 16.85
N TYR A 884 23.24 -9.80 16.82
CA TYR A 884 24.13 -9.28 15.78
C TYR A 884 25.23 -8.36 16.35
N GLY A 885 26.25 -8.09 15.53
CA GLY A 885 27.32 -7.16 15.85
C GLY A 885 28.34 -7.62 16.92
N ARG A 886 29.16 -6.66 17.35
CA ARG A 886 30.12 -6.75 18.46
C ARG A 886 29.41 -6.58 19.81
N PRO A 887 30.07 -6.85 20.96
CA PRO A 887 29.53 -6.54 22.27
C PRO A 887 29.08 -5.08 22.39
N LEU A 888 27.92 -4.86 23.01
CA LEU A 888 27.40 -3.55 23.36
C LEU A 888 28.16 -2.99 24.56
N GLU A 889 28.81 -1.84 24.36
CA GLU A 889 29.48 -1.10 25.42
C GLU A 889 28.46 -0.42 26.35
N ASP A 890 28.73 -0.44 27.65
CA ASP A 890 27.90 0.15 28.70
C ASP A 890 26.41 -0.29 28.69
N PHE A 891 26.08 -1.52 28.24
CA PHE A 891 24.69 -1.99 28.24
C PHE A 891 24.16 -2.25 29.66
N VAL A 892 23.12 -1.52 30.05
CA VAL A 892 22.43 -1.64 31.34
C VAL A 892 21.03 -2.24 31.12
N PRO A 893 20.76 -3.49 31.56
CA PRO A 893 19.45 -4.13 31.39
C PRO A 893 18.37 -3.50 32.28
N LEU A 894 17.17 -3.27 31.73
CA LEU A 894 16.01 -2.69 32.41
C LEU A 894 14.88 -3.71 32.63
N ALA A 895 14.66 -4.59 31.65
CA ALA A 895 13.75 -5.73 31.75
C ALA A 895 14.40 -6.94 31.08
N ARG A 896 14.44 -8.06 31.78
CA ARG A 896 15.20 -9.27 31.43
C ARG A 896 14.24 -10.44 31.32
N ALA A 897 14.44 -11.30 30.33
CA ALA A 897 13.65 -12.51 30.11
C ALA A 897 14.57 -13.72 30.05
N VAL A 898 14.19 -14.79 30.77
CA VAL A 898 14.89 -16.08 30.78
C VAL A 898 13.85 -17.19 30.66
N ASP A 899 13.97 -18.04 29.64
CA ASP A 899 13.05 -19.16 29.37
C ASP A 899 11.55 -18.78 29.46
N GLY A 900 11.17 -17.70 28.78
CA GLY A 900 9.81 -17.16 28.73
C GLY A 900 9.35 -16.41 30.00
N LYS A 901 10.16 -16.34 31.06
CA LYS A 901 9.82 -15.66 32.32
C LYS A 901 10.47 -14.27 32.39
N MET A 902 9.66 -13.28 32.77
CA MET A 902 10.08 -11.88 32.88
C MET A 902 10.56 -11.51 34.28
N THR A 903 11.63 -10.72 34.33
CA THR A 903 12.13 -10.02 35.52
C THR A 903 12.41 -8.56 35.14
N GLN A 904 11.56 -7.62 35.56
CA GLN A 904 11.92 -6.20 35.49
C GLN A 904 12.92 -5.86 36.59
N LEU A 905 14.01 -5.17 36.24
CA LEU A 905 15.03 -4.75 37.17
C LEU A 905 14.72 -3.33 37.70
N PRO A 906 15.19 -2.98 38.92
CA PRO A 906 15.16 -1.60 39.38
C PRO A 906 15.90 -0.68 38.41
N GLY A 907 15.41 0.54 38.20
CA GLY A 907 15.97 1.45 37.20
C GLY A 907 15.64 2.92 37.45
N GLU A 908 16.22 3.79 36.64
CA GLU A 908 16.00 5.24 36.72
C GLU A 908 14.55 5.64 36.37
N LEU A 909 14.01 6.64 37.06
CA LEU A 909 12.74 7.29 36.72
C LEU A 909 12.98 8.40 35.68
N ARG A 910 13.16 8.03 34.41
CA ARG A 910 13.39 9.02 33.33
C ARG A 910 12.17 9.92 33.12
N ASN A 911 12.32 11.23 33.33
CA ASN A 911 11.19 12.17 33.28
C ASN A 911 10.64 12.41 31.87
N ARG A 912 11.36 12.04 30.81
CA ARG A 912 10.83 12.02 29.43
C ARG A 912 9.86 10.85 29.21
N SER A 913 10.15 9.69 29.79
CA SER A 913 9.45 8.42 29.52
C SER A 913 8.13 8.27 30.28
N PHE A 914 7.90 9.07 31.31
CA PHE A 914 6.70 9.05 32.17
C PHE A 914 6.03 10.44 32.25
N ARG A 915 6.14 11.21 31.16
CA ARG A 915 5.68 12.61 31.09
C ARG A 915 4.17 12.78 31.33
N GLU A 916 3.40 11.75 30.99
CA GLU A 916 1.96 11.64 31.16
C GLU A 916 1.51 11.52 32.62
N PHE A 917 2.38 11.11 33.54
CA PHE A 917 2.05 11.04 34.98
C PHE A 917 2.48 12.29 35.76
N LYS A 918 3.16 13.24 35.11
CA LYS A 918 3.58 14.49 35.75
C LYS A 918 2.38 15.33 36.17
N VAL A 919 2.54 16.05 37.28
CA VAL A 919 1.64 17.12 37.69
C VAL A 919 2.36 18.48 37.66
N PRO A 920 1.65 19.61 37.55
CA PRO A 920 2.28 20.93 37.53
C PRO A 920 3.12 21.21 38.78
N GLU A 921 4.27 21.88 38.64
CA GLU A 921 5.13 22.22 39.78
C GLU A 921 4.44 23.09 40.84
N SER A 922 3.40 23.83 40.46
CA SER A 922 2.54 24.58 41.38
C SER A 922 1.88 23.70 42.46
N ARG A 923 1.81 22.38 42.27
CA ARG A 923 1.31 21.41 43.28
C ARG A 923 2.21 21.29 44.52
N ILE A 924 3.48 21.67 44.42
CA ILE A 924 4.42 21.69 45.57
C ILE A 924 4.84 23.11 45.98
N ALA A 925 4.33 24.15 45.31
CA ALA A 925 4.62 25.53 45.65
C ALA A 925 4.10 25.87 47.06
N GLY A 926 5.00 26.31 47.94
CA GLY A 926 4.69 26.63 49.34
C GLY A 926 4.64 25.41 50.29
N LEU A 927 4.83 24.18 49.80
CA LEU A 927 4.94 22.99 50.65
C LEU A 927 6.38 22.73 51.06
N SER A 928 6.58 22.26 52.30
CA SER A 928 7.87 21.78 52.79
C SER A 928 7.93 20.25 52.69
N HIS A 929 8.99 19.71 52.10
CA HIS A 929 9.20 18.26 52.04
C HIS A 929 9.76 17.70 53.36
N ASN A 930 9.53 16.41 53.61
CA ASN A 930 10.25 15.69 54.67
C ASN A 930 11.73 15.42 54.28
N SER A 931 12.51 14.84 55.18
CA SER A 931 13.94 14.50 54.98
C SER A 931 14.23 13.44 53.91
N GLN A 932 13.20 13.02 53.16
CA GLN A 932 13.26 12.03 52.08
C GLN A 932 12.64 12.57 50.76
N GLY A 933 12.30 13.87 50.69
CA GLY A 933 11.83 14.51 49.45
C GLY A 933 10.34 14.36 49.15
N VAL A 934 9.52 13.95 50.12
CA VAL A 934 8.05 13.90 49.97
C VAL A 934 7.42 15.19 50.50
N TYR A 935 6.70 15.90 49.64
CA TYR A 935 5.90 17.08 49.94
C TYR A 935 4.48 16.65 50.30
N VAL A 936 3.98 17.05 51.47
CA VAL A 936 2.62 16.70 51.92
C VAL A 936 1.76 17.95 51.96
N ALA A 937 0.57 17.90 51.37
CA ALA A 937 -0.39 18.99 51.40
C ALA A 937 -0.97 19.20 52.82
N ALA A 938 -1.48 20.40 53.10
CA ALA A 938 -2.00 20.77 54.42
C ALA A 938 -3.23 19.94 54.87
N ASP A 939 -3.89 19.24 53.93
CA ASP A 939 -4.97 18.30 54.21
C ASP A 939 -4.49 16.90 54.65
N GLY A 940 -3.20 16.60 54.55
CA GLY A 940 -2.60 15.30 54.87
C GLY A 940 -2.97 14.16 53.90
N HIS A 941 -3.79 14.42 52.88
CA HIS A 941 -4.35 13.40 51.98
C HIS A 941 -3.62 13.31 50.64
N LEU A 942 -3.04 14.42 50.16
CA LEU A 942 -2.26 14.46 48.92
C LEU A 942 -0.77 14.60 49.23
N SER A 943 0.03 13.62 48.79
CA SER A 943 1.49 13.67 48.82
C SER A 943 2.04 13.80 47.41
N HIS A 944 3.20 14.44 47.28
CA HIS A 944 3.90 14.63 46.02
C HIS A 944 5.39 14.38 46.22
N ILE A 945 6.08 14.03 45.14
CA ILE A 945 7.54 14.01 45.09
C ILE A 945 8.01 14.92 43.96
N ARG A 946 9.18 15.53 44.15
CA ARG A 946 9.98 16.04 43.03
C ARG A 946 11.03 14.98 42.68
N HIS A 947 11.27 14.79 41.38
CA HIS A 947 12.36 13.98 40.89
C HIS A 947 13.18 14.70 39.83
N THR A 948 14.49 14.81 40.06
CA THR A 948 15.47 15.23 39.06
C THR A 948 16.19 14.01 38.50
N ASP A 949 16.06 13.77 37.19
CA ASP A 949 16.70 12.64 36.49
C ASP A 949 18.17 12.95 36.14
N SER A 950 18.89 11.97 35.57
CA SER A 950 20.29 12.11 35.16
C SER A 950 20.55 13.18 34.08
N THR A 951 19.52 13.67 33.40
CA THR A 951 19.63 14.79 32.44
C THR A 951 19.52 16.16 33.11
N GLY A 952 19.26 16.19 34.42
CA GLY A 952 19.04 17.41 35.18
C GLY A 952 17.62 17.98 35.07
N GLN A 953 16.70 17.29 34.37
CA GLN A 953 15.30 17.72 34.30
C GLN A 953 14.55 17.31 35.56
N ALA A 954 13.89 18.28 36.19
CA ALA A 954 12.96 18.04 37.28
C ALA A 954 11.54 17.68 36.77
N ALA A 955 10.80 16.94 37.58
CA ALA A 955 9.37 16.71 37.42
C ALA A 955 8.72 16.48 38.78
N VAL A 956 7.41 16.74 38.87
CA VAL A 956 6.61 16.48 40.07
C VAL A 956 5.60 15.37 39.77
N TYR A 957 5.47 14.43 40.69
CA TYR A 957 4.52 13.32 40.62
C TYR A 957 3.63 13.34 41.87
N GLU A 958 2.32 13.14 41.72
CA GLU A 958 1.45 12.82 42.84
C GLU A 958 1.75 11.40 43.32
N VAL A 959 1.82 11.19 44.64
CA VAL A 959 2.08 9.89 45.24
C VAL A 959 1.16 9.59 46.40
N ARG A 960 0.88 8.30 46.61
CA ARG A 960 0.15 7.77 47.77
C ARG A 960 0.88 6.51 48.26
N GLN A 961 0.38 5.91 49.35
CA GLN A 961 0.98 4.71 49.96
C GLN A 961 2.48 4.92 50.30
N VAL A 962 2.79 6.03 50.97
CA VAL A 962 4.15 6.38 51.41
C VAL A 962 4.55 5.45 52.56
N THR A 963 5.30 4.40 52.27
CA THR A 963 5.76 3.39 53.23
C THR A 963 7.26 3.53 53.49
N ARG A 964 7.72 3.07 54.66
CA ARG A 964 9.14 3.02 54.99
C ARG A 964 9.62 1.58 54.96
N ALA A 965 10.63 1.29 54.14
CA ALA A 965 11.25 -0.02 54.07
C ALA A 965 12.19 -0.25 55.27
N GLU A 966 12.50 -1.51 55.57
CA GLU A 966 13.38 -1.90 56.70
C GLU A 966 14.78 -1.30 56.59
N ASN A 967 15.25 -1.00 55.38
CA ASN A 967 16.51 -0.30 55.10
C ASN A 967 16.47 1.23 55.37
N GLY A 968 15.35 1.75 55.90
CA GLY A 968 15.16 3.15 56.27
C GLY A 968 14.71 4.07 55.12
N LYS A 969 14.76 3.61 53.86
CA LYS A 969 14.30 4.35 52.67
C LYS A 969 12.78 4.46 52.61
N VAL A 970 12.29 5.42 51.84
CA VAL A 970 10.87 5.66 51.62
C VAL A 970 10.47 5.10 50.26
N GLN A 971 9.44 4.27 50.24
CA GLN A 971 8.81 3.77 49.03
C GLN A 971 7.48 4.49 48.83
N VAL A 972 7.18 4.87 47.59
CA VAL A 972 5.98 5.63 47.23
C VAL A 972 5.39 5.10 45.94
N ARG A 973 4.06 5.12 45.82
CA ARG A 973 3.37 4.72 44.59
C ARG A 973 2.81 5.96 43.90
N VAL A 974 3.08 6.12 42.60
CA VAL A 974 2.61 7.27 41.82
C VAL A 974 1.13 7.14 41.50
N TYR A 975 0.43 8.26 41.55
CA TYR A 975 -0.96 8.43 41.15
C TYR A 975 -1.05 9.52 40.07
N HIS A 976 -2.06 9.45 39.23
CA HIS A 976 -2.39 10.50 38.26
C HIS A 976 -3.89 10.51 37.99
N ASN A 977 -4.54 11.68 38.08
CA ASN A 977 -6.01 11.83 37.98
C ASN A 977 -6.77 10.84 38.88
N ASP A 978 -6.39 10.78 40.16
CA ASP A 978 -6.90 9.85 41.20
C ASP A 978 -6.72 8.34 40.92
N ARG A 979 -6.03 7.96 39.84
CA ARG A 979 -5.75 6.57 39.49
C ARG A 979 -4.33 6.18 39.89
N GLN A 980 -4.20 4.99 40.49
CA GLN A 980 -2.92 4.36 40.76
C GLN A 980 -2.20 4.04 39.44
N THR A 981 -0.94 4.44 39.29
CA THR A 981 -0.13 4.09 38.11
C THR A 981 0.73 2.84 38.38
N PRO A 982 1.37 2.26 37.34
CA PRO A 982 2.31 1.13 37.52
C PRO A 982 3.60 1.48 38.27
N LEU A 983 3.88 2.76 38.54
CA LEU A 983 5.15 3.21 39.11
C LEU A 983 5.17 3.06 40.65
N LEU A 984 5.97 2.08 41.10
CA LEU A 984 6.48 2.01 42.47
C LEU A 984 7.91 2.58 42.50
N LEU A 985 8.15 3.53 43.40
CA LEU A 985 9.41 4.27 43.51
C LEU A 985 10.03 4.12 44.90
N GLU A 986 11.34 4.30 45.00
CA GLU A 986 12.09 4.34 46.26
C GLU A 986 13.03 5.55 46.29
N SER A 987 13.14 6.20 47.46
CA SER A 987 14.07 7.30 47.67
C SER A 987 15.53 6.82 47.60
N LEU A 988 16.33 7.49 46.77
CA LEU A 988 17.79 7.38 46.80
C LEU A 988 18.38 8.46 47.73
N GLN A 989 17.89 9.69 47.55
CA GLN A 989 18.22 10.89 48.33
C GLN A 989 17.15 11.95 48.02
N ALA A 990 17.23 13.15 48.62
CA ALA A 990 16.31 14.25 48.29
C ALA A 990 16.25 14.49 46.76
N ASP A 991 15.03 14.61 46.24
CA ASP A 991 14.68 14.75 44.82
C ASP A 991 15.22 13.67 43.86
N ARG A 992 15.73 12.54 44.36
CA ARG A 992 16.20 11.43 43.51
C ARG A 992 15.48 10.14 43.88
N TRP A 993 14.73 9.62 42.92
CA TRP A 993 13.89 8.45 43.07
C TRP A 993 14.30 7.39 42.03
N GLN A 994 14.34 6.13 42.46
CA GLN A 994 14.50 4.98 41.56
C GLN A 994 13.17 4.23 41.45
N ARG A 995 12.89 3.68 40.27
CA ARG A 995 11.76 2.78 40.03
C ARG A 995 12.14 1.38 40.53
N LEU A 996 11.33 0.79 41.40
CA LEU A 996 11.56 -0.56 41.95
C LEU A 996 11.02 -1.70 41.06
N GLY A 997 10.36 -1.35 39.95
CA GLY A 997 9.71 -2.31 39.05
C GLY A 997 8.19 -2.23 39.13
N VAL A 998 7.50 -2.76 38.12
CA VAL A 998 6.05 -2.94 38.18
C VAL A 998 5.77 -4.24 38.94
N TRP A 999 5.66 -4.16 40.27
CA TRP A 999 4.82 -5.13 40.98
C TRP A 999 3.40 -4.87 40.51
N GLY A 1000 2.85 -5.83 39.75
CA GLY A 1000 1.48 -5.78 39.25
C GLY A 1000 0.55 -5.40 40.40
N GLY A 1001 -0.07 -4.23 40.28
CA GLY A 1001 -1.19 -3.93 41.14
C GLY A 1001 -2.25 -4.98 40.80
N SER A 1002 -2.73 -5.72 41.81
CA SER A 1002 -4.07 -6.29 41.70
C SER A 1002 -4.97 -5.13 41.25
N PRO A 1003 -5.72 -5.25 40.14
CA PRO A 1003 -6.76 -4.28 39.87
C PRO A 1003 -7.66 -4.20 41.10
N VAL A 1004 -8.30 -3.05 41.34
CA VAL A 1004 -9.37 -2.98 42.34
C VAL A 1004 -10.35 -4.09 41.96
N SER A 1005 -10.53 -5.07 42.85
CA SER A 1005 -11.33 -6.24 42.55
C SER A 1005 -12.70 -5.79 42.06
N VAL A 1006 -13.23 -6.43 41.03
CA VAL A 1006 -14.53 -6.09 40.44
C VAL A 1006 -15.55 -5.99 41.55
N LYS A 1007 -15.55 -6.98 42.46
CA LYS A 1007 -16.37 -7.04 43.67
C LYS A 1007 -16.28 -5.80 44.59
N ALA A 1008 -15.11 -5.15 44.69
CA ALA A 1008 -14.92 -3.93 45.47
C ALA A 1008 -15.34 -2.65 44.72
N ASP A 1009 -15.34 -2.67 43.38
CA ASP A 1009 -15.77 -1.56 42.51
C ASP A 1009 -17.22 -1.71 42.00
N LEU A 1010 -17.92 -2.81 42.30
CA LEU A 1010 -19.36 -2.90 42.06
C LEU A 1010 -20.10 -1.83 42.88
N GLY A 1011 -20.79 -0.95 42.16
CA GLY A 1011 -21.77 0.01 42.66
C GLY A 1011 -23.21 -0.53 42.49
N PRO A 1012 -24.20 0.34 42.30
CA PRO A 1012 -25.59 -0.09 42.16
C PRO A 1012 -25.82 -0.90 40.87
N GLU A 1013 -26.75 -1.85 40.93
CA GLU A 1013 -27.33 -2.50 39.76
C GLU A 1013 -28.08 -1.46 38.92
N ILE A 1014 -27.81 -1.42 37.62
CA ILE A 1014 -28.40 -0.49 36.65
C ILE A 1014 -29.14 -1.20 35.52
N GLY A 1015 -29.06 -2.53 35.43
CA GLY A 1015 -29.78 -3.35 34.47
C GLY A 1015 -29.64 -4.84 34.73
N ARG A 1016 -30.59 -5.64 34.24
CA ARG A 1016 -30.60 -7.10 34.41
C ARG A 1016 -31.24 -7.75 33.20
N GLY A 1017 -30.51 -8.65 32.55
CA GLY A 1017 -30.99 -9.50 31.46
C GLY A 1017 -31.08 -10.97 31.87
N GLY A 1018 -31.45 -11.83 30.92
CA GLY A 1018 -31.47 -13.28 31.14
C GLY A 1018 -30.08 -13.93 31.26
N GLU A 1019 -29.05 -13.27 30.70
CA GLU A 1019 -27.68 -13.80 30.63
C GLU A 1019 -26.67 -13.05 31.53
N ALA A 1020 -27.03 -11.87 32.03
CA ALA A 1020 -26.10 -11.03 32.80
C ALA A 1020 -26.81 -10.04 33.74
N ILE A 1021 -26.09 -9.62 34.78
CA ILE A 1021 -26.46 -8.48 35.64
C ILE A 1021 -25.50 -7.33 35.37
N VAL A 1022 -26.00 -6.11 35.29
CA VAL A 1022 -25.24 -4.92 34.90
C VAL A 1022 -25.16 -3.95 36.08
N TYR A 1023 -23.95 -3.67 36.54
CA TYR A 1023 -23.66 -2.78 37.66
C TYR A 1023 -22.89 -1.53 37.19
N ALA A 1024 -23.17 -0.37 37.76
CA ALA A 1024 -22.25 0.77 37.61
C ALA A 1024 -20.98 0.52 38.44
N SER A 1025 -19.83 1.06 38.02
CA SER A 1025 -18.66 1.20 38.90
C SER A 1025 -18.93 2.19 40.02
N ARG A 1026 -18.18 2.12 41.13
CA ARG A 1026 -18.32 3.08 42.24
C ARG A 1026 -17.88 4.48 41.88
N ASP A 1027 -16.93 4.63 40.95
CA ASP A 1027 -16.54 5.93 40.40
C ASP A 1027 -17.56 6.49 39.38
N GLY A 1028 -18.57 5.69 39.00
CA GLY A 1028 -19.64 6.04 38.07
C GLY A 1028 -19.21 6.13 36.59
N LYS A 1029 -17.93 5.93 36.26
CA LYS A 1029 -17.37 6.10 34.89
C LYS A 1029 -17.42 4.84 34.04
N SER A 1030 -17.59 3.67 34.67
CA SER A 1030 -17.61 2.36 34.02
C SER A 1030 -18.87 1.58 34.38
N VAL A 1031 -19.07 0.48 33.67
CA VAL A 1031 -20.15 -0.48 33.88
C VAL A 1031 -19.55 -1.89 33.84
N TYR A 1032 -19.99 -2.76 34.73
CA TYR A 1032 -19.63 -4.17 34.81
C TYR A 1032 -20.84 -5.03 34.42
N LYS A 1033 -20.75 -5.75 33.29
CA LYS A 1033 -21.69 -6.82 32.91
C LYS A 1033 -21.18 -8.13 33.50
N ASP A 1034 -21.76 -8.57 34.61
CA ASP A 1034 -21.49 -9.84 35.28
C ASP A 1034 -22.20 -10.99 34.54
N LEU A 1035 -21.41 -11.86 33.92
CA LEU A 1035 -21.84 -13.02 33.13
C LEU A 1035 -21.89 -14.31 33.97
N GLY A 1036 -21.65 -14.22 35.28
CA GLY A 1036 -21.73 -15.35 36.20
C GLY A 1036 -20.49 -16.25 36.22
N PRO A 1037 -20.64 -17.48 36.77
CA PRO A 1037 -19.52 -18.41 36.96
C PRO A 1037 -18.87 -18.86 35.64
N THR A 1038 -17.56 -19.03 35.65
CA THR A 1038 -16.76 -19.44 34.49
C THR A 1038 -15.73 -20.51 34.85
N ARG A 1039 -15.29 -21.29 33.86
CA ARG A 1039 -14.14 -22.20 33.97
C ARG A 1039 -12.82 -21.56 33.58
N LEU A 1040 -12.85 -20.33 33.06
CA LEU A 1040 -11.64 -19.57 32.73
C LEU A 1040 -10.94 -19.14 34.01
N THR A 1041 -9.61 -19.23 34.03
CA THR A 1041 -8.75 -18.76 35.14
C THR A 1041 -8.05 -17.43 34.83
N THR A 1042 -8.04 -17.01 33.56
CA THR A 1042 -7.48 -15.75 33.07
C THR A 1042 -8.27 -15.27 31.85
N ALA A 1043 -8.20 -13.97 31.55
CA ALA A 1043 -8.70 -13.38 30.30
C ALA A 1043 -7.68 -13.48 29.15
N GLU A 1044 -6.42 -13.81 29.43
CA GLU A 1044 -5.37 -13.92 28.41
C GLU A 1044 -5.71 -15.01 27.37
N GLY A 1045 -5.64 -14.65 26.09
CA GLY A 1045 -5.99 -15.53 24.97
C GLY A 1045 -7.50 -15.80 24.79
N HIS A 1046 -8.38 -15.22 25.63
CA HIS A 1046 -9.83 -15.32 25.46
C HIS A 1046 -10.40 -14.10 24.72
N THR A 1047 -10.79 -14.29 23.47
CA THR A 1047 -11.50 -13.26 22.69
C THR A 1047 -13.00 -13.29 23.00
N ASP A 1048 -13.56 -12.14 23.33
CA ASP A 1048 -15.01 -11.94 23.47
C ASP A 1048 -15.49 -10.98 22.37
N MET A 1049 -16.40 -11.46 21.52
CA MET A 1049 -16.85 -10.70 20.34
C MET A 1049 -17.64 -9.43 20.72
N GLN A 1050 -18.31 -9.43 21.87
CA GLN A 1050 -18.98 -8.23 22.36
C GLN A 1050 -17.95 -7.15 22.71
N VAL A 1051 -16.85 -7.54 23.36
CA VAL A 1051 -15.75 -6.64 23.72
C VAL A 1051 -15.06 -6.09 22.46
N GLU A 1052 -14.76 -6.93 21.47
CA GLU A 1052 -14.11 -6.48 20.24
C GLU A 1052 -14.99 -5.53 19.42
N ASN A 1053 -16.30 -5.79 19.29
CA ASN A 1053 -17.21 -4.86 18.62
C ASN A 1053 -17.36 -3.53 19.39
N LEU A 1054 -17.41 -3.57 20.73
CA LEU A 1054 -17.39 -2.36 21.57
C LEU A 1054 -16.09 -1.56 21.38
N ARG A 1055 -14.93 -2.23 21.29
CA ARG A 1055 -13.63 -1.59 20.98
C ARG A 1055 -13.59 -0.99 19.57
N LYS A 1056 -14.06 -1.72 18.57
CA LYS A 1056 -14.15 -1.28 17.16
C LYS A 1056 -15.05 -0.04 17.04
N TYR A 1057 -16.17 -0.01 17.77
CA TYR A 1057 -17.12 1.12 17.74
C TYR A 1057 -16.69 2.33 18.59
N TYR A 1058 -16.23 2.13 19.84
CA TYR A 1058 -15.96 3.21 20.80
C TYR A 1058 -14.48 3.51 21.08
N GLY A 1059 -13.55 2.67 20.60
CA GLY A 1059 -12.10 2.80 20.78
C GLY A 1059 -11.51 1.68 21.66
N ASN A 1060 -10.24 1.34 21.43
CA ASN A 1060 -9.59 0.14 21.98
C ASN A 1060 -9.61 0.02 23.53
N ALA A 1061 -9.69 1.15 24.24
CA ALA A 1061 -9.76 1.18 25.71
C ALA A 1061 -11.19 1.16 26.29
N PHE A 1062 -12.23 1.05 25.44
CA PHE A 1062 -13.62 1.20 25.90
C PHE A 1062 -14.16 -0.03 26.62
N ALA A 1063 -13.69 -1.24 26.31
CA ALA A 1063 -14.16 -2.48 26.93
C ALA A 1063 -13.02 -3.50 27.14
N GLU A 1064 -13.19 -4.38 28.14
CA GLU A 1064 -12.28 -5.49 28.44
C GLU A 1064 -13.01 -6.65 29.14
N VAL A 1065 -12.48 -7.88 28.99
CA VAL A 1065 -12.92 -9.06 29.76
C VAL A 1065 -12.12 -9.12 31.05
N VAL A 1066 -12.80 -9.31 32.18
CA VAL A 1066 -12.18 -9.53 33.49
C VAL A 1066 -12.63 -10.87 34.05
N ILE A 1067 -11.67 -11.68 34.52
CA ILE A 1067 -11.92 -12.97 35.16
C ILE A 1067 -11.45 -12.87 36.62
N GLU A 1068 -12.36 -13.05 37.58
CA GLU A 1068 -12.06 -12.92 39.01
C GLU A 1068 -13.01 -13.79 39.85
N ASP A 1069 -12.52 -14.39 40.95
CA ASP A 1069 -13.30 -15.24 41.87
C ASP A 1069 -14.12 -16.36 41.16
N GLY A 1070 -13.61 -16.89 40.04
CA GLY A 1070 -14.31 -17.89 39.23
C GLY A 1070 -15.52 -17.35 38.49
N ARG A 1071 -15.62 -16.03 38.28
CA ARG A 1071 -16.68 -15.34 37.52
C ARG A 1071 -16.11 -14.58 36.33
N LYS A 1072 -16.91 -14.41 35.29
CA LYS A 1072 -16.59 -13.60 34.10
C LYS A 1072 -17.35 -12.29 34.15
N TYR A 1073 -16.65 -11.19 33.92
CA TYR A 1073 -17.21 -9.86 33.75
C TYR A 1073 -16.76 -9.26 32.42
N ILE A 1074 -17.58 -8.39 31.84
CA ILE A 1074 -17.13 -7.40 30.87
C ILE A 1074 -17.17 -6.04 31.54
N LYS A 1075 -16.01 -5.38 31.65
CA LYS A 1075 -15.93 -3.98 32.05
C LYS A 1075 -16.00 -3.11 30.81
N MET A 1076 -16.84 -2.09 30.81
CA MET A 1076 -17.02 -1.17 29.68
C MET A 1076 -17.20 0.28 30.14
N GLY A 1077 -16.93 1.25 29.27
CA GLY A 1077 -17.21 2.66 29.51
C GLY A 1077 -18.71 2.91 29.69
N ARG A 1078 -19.08 3.79 30.62
CA ARG A 1078 -20.48 4.18 30.80
C ARG A 1078 -20.92 5.11 29.67
N ILE A 1079 -22.09 4.84 29.10
CA ILE A 1079 -22.75 5.70 28.10
C ILE A 1079 -23.86 6.48 28.82
N ASP A 1080 -23.84 7.81 28.67
CA ASP A 1080 -24.90 8.69 29.17
C ASP A 1080 -26.14 8.57 28.26
N GLY A 1081 -27.32 8.31 28.82
CA GLY A 1081 -28.58 8.32 28.07
C GLY A 1081 -29.67 7.44 28.68
N VAL A 1082 -30.74 7.21 27.90
CA VAL A 1082 -31.88 6.36 28.25
C VAL A 1082 -32.02 5.22 27.25
N ASP A 1083 -32.24 4.00 27.74
CA ASP A 1083 -32.60 2.82 26.94
C ASP A 1083 -33.85 3.11 26.09
N LEU A 1084 -33.76 2.94 24.76
CA LEU A 1084 -34.85 3.26 23.82
C LEU A 1084 -36.09 2.39 24.02
N SER A 1085 -36.00 1.22 24.66
CA SER A 1085 -37.17 0.42 25.06
C SER A 1085 -37.97 1.04 26.20
N GLN A 1086 -37.35 1.91 27.00
CA GLN A 1086 -37.99 2.63 28.11
C GLN A 1086 -38.51 4.02 27.72
N VAL A 1087 -38.23 4.47 26.49
CA VAL A 1087 -38.70 5.76 25.98
C VAL A 1087 -40.19 5.68 25.62
N PRO A 1088 -41.06 6.57 26.13
CA PRO A 1088 -42.48 6.55 25.79
C PRO A 1088 -42.73 6.81 24.29
N ARG A 1089 -43.77 6.16 23.73
CA ARG A 1089 -44.21 6.41 22.34
C ARG A 1089 -44.56 7.87 22.12
N GLY A 1090 -44.14 8.43 20.99
CA GLY A 1090 -44.40 9.82 20.64
C GLY A 1090 -43.67 10.88 21.48
N SER A 1091 -42.64 10.51 22.25
CA SER A 1091 -41.92 11.44 23.13
C SER A 1091 -40.59 11.96 22.60
N LEU A 1092 -40.00 11.33 21.57
CA LEU A 1092 -38.77 11.81 20.94
C LEU A 1092 -39.08 12.96 19.94
N PRO A 1093 -38.27 14.03 19.92
CA PRO A 1093 -38.41 15.12 18.95
C PRO A 1093 -38.35 14.65 17.47
N PRO A 1094 -39.10 15.27 16.53
CA PRO A 1094 -39.11 14.86 15.11
C PRO A 1094 -37.74 14.82 14.43
N ASN A 1095 -36.80 15.68 14.83
CA ASN A 1095 -35.43 15.72 14.32
C ASN A 1095 -34.55 14.53 14.77
N THR A 1096 -35.07 13.60 15.57
CA THR A 1096 -34.37 12.35 15.93
C THR A 1096 -34.54 11.22 14.90
N ARG A 1097 -35.37 11.42 13.85
CA ARG A 1097 -35.78 10.38 12.89
C ARG A 1097 -34.64 9.64 12.20
N SER A 1098 -33.48 10.28 11.98
CA SER A 1098 -32.30 9.67 11.35
C SER A 1098 -31.35 8.96 12.32
N LEU A 1099 -31.47 9.15 13.65
CA LEU A 1099 -30.39 8.78 14.58
C LEU A 1099 -30.14 7.26 14.69
N VAL A 1100 -31.17 6.43 14.52
CA VAL A 1100 -31.01 4.96 14.42
C VAL A 1100 -30.34 4.55 13.11
N ASP A 1101 -30.66 5.20 11.99
CA ASP A 1101 -29.99 4.96 10.72
C ASP A 1101 -28.52 5.38 10.76
N GLU A 1102 -28.20 6.50 11.42
CA GLU A 1102 -26.84 6.95 11.67
C GLU A 1102 -26.07 6.02 12.62
N ALA A 1103 -26.75 5.36 13.58
CA ALA A 1103 -26.13 4.35 14.43
C ALA A 1103 -25.83 3.06 13.63
N VAL A 1104 -26.80 2.55 12.85
CA VAL A 1104 -26.61 1.38 11.98
C VAL A 1104 -25.51 1.65 10.94
N ALA A 1105 -25.56 2.78 10.23
CA ALA A 1105 -24.55 3.13 9.23
C ALA A 1105 -23.14 3.26 9.83
N ARG A 1106 -23.00 3.75 11.07
CA ARG A 1106 -21.71 3.79 11.78
C ARG A 1106 -21.22 2.39 12.20
N MET A 1107 -22.12 1.47 12.55
CA MET A 1107 -21.76 0.07 12.78
C MET A 1107 -21.32 -0.60 11.47
N GLU A 1108 -22.08 -0.48 10.39
CA GLU A 1108 -21.73 -1.04 9.06
C GLU A 1108 -20.42 -0.45 8.51
N ALA A 1109 -20.20 0.86 8.63
CA ALA A 1109 -18.96 1.52 8.19
C ALA A 1109 -17.74 1.06 8.99
N LYS A 1110 -17.95 0.65 10.25
CA LYS A 1110 -16.97 -0.01 11.11
C LYS A 1110 -17.00 -1.53 10.98
N ASP A 1111 -17.70 -2.07 9.98
CA ASP A 1111 -17.73 -3.50 9.66
C ASP A 1111 -18.25 -4.34 10.86
N ILE A 1112 -19.34 -3.88 11.47
CA ILE A 1112 -20.09 -4.52 12.56
C ILE A 1112 -21.54 -4.73 12.11
N TYR A 1113 -21.90 -5.96 11.76
CA TYR A 1113 -23.29 -6.32 11.45
C TYR A 1113 -23.92 -6.98 12.67
N HIS A 1114 -24.52 -6.15 13.53
CA HIS A 1114 -25.10 -6.55 14.80
C HIS A 1114 -26.27 -7.54 14.63
N ASP A 1115 -26.28 -8.62 15.42
CA ASP A 1115 -27.20 -9.75 15.30
C ASP A 1115 -28.53 -9.62 16.09
N ASP A 1116 -28.59 -8.76 17.11
CA ASP A 1116 -29.77 -8.49 17.94
C ASP A 1116 -30.19 -7.00 17.89
N LEU A 1117 -30.68 -6.55 16.74
CA LEU A 1117 -31.13 -5.17 16.50
C LEU A 1117 -32.49 -4.87 17.16
N GLN A 1118 -32.52 -4.82 18.49
CA GLN A 1118 -33.72 -4.53 19.30
C GLN A 1118 -33.55 -3.21 20.06
N LEU A 1119 -34.65 -2.45 20.30
CA LEU A 1119 -34.58 -1.14 20.98
C LEU A 1119 -33.85 -1.17 22.34
N LYS A 1120 -33.95 -2.26 23.09
CA LYS A 1120 -33.27 -2.46 24.39
C LYS A 1120 -31.72 -2.38 24.28
N ASN A 1121 -31.19 -2.67 23.09
CA ASN A 1121 -29.76 -2.66 22.77
C ASN A 1121 -29.31 -1.30 22.21
N PHE A 1122 -30.10 -0.23 22.41
CA PHE A 1122 -29.75 1.12 21.97
C PHE A 1122 -30.11 2.17 23.04
N ILE A 1123 -29.18 3.07 23.31
CA ILE A 1123 -29.32 4.16 24.28
C ILE A 1123 -29.42 5.49 23.53
N TYR A 1124 -30.42 6.31 23.85
CA TYR A 1124 -30.52 7.69 23.36
C TYR A 1124 -29.89 8.68 24.35
N SER A 1125 -28.84 9.37 23.90
CA SER A 1125 -28.26 10.51 24.60
C SER A 1125 -28.91 11.80 24.11
N LYS A 1126 -29.71 12.44 24.98
CA LYS A 1126 -30.23 13.79 24.75
C LYS A 1126 -29.13 14.85 24.74
N LYS A 1127 -28.03 14.61 25.47
CA LYS A 1127 -26.88 15.52 25.61
C LYS A 1127 -26.10 15.62 24.29
N ASP A 1128 -25.87 14.48 23.65
CA ASP A 1128 -25.09 14.40 22.41
C ASP A 1128 -26.00 14.39 21.16
N ASN A 1129 -27.32 14.33 21.36
CA ASN A 1129 -28.34 14.08 20.34
C ASN A 1129 -27.99 12.87 19.46
N MET A 1130 -27.63 11.75 20.10
CA MET A 1130 -27.19 10.53 19.44
C MET A 1130 -27.92 9.29 19.95
N VAL A 1131 -28.06 8.30 19.07
CA VAL A 1131 -28.34 6.92 19.45
C VAL A 1131 -27.04 6.12 19.45
N TYR A 1132 -26.83 5.37 20.52
CA TYR A 1132 -25.64 4.59 20.84
C TYR A 1132 -25.99 3.10 20.92
N PRO A 1133 -25.41 2.22 20.09
CA PRO A 1133 -25.60 0.78 20.21
C PRO A 1133 -24.87 0.24 21.45
N VAL A 1134 -25.57 -0.57 22.23
CA VAL A 1134 -25.03 -1.34 23.36
C VAL A 1134 -25.27 -2.83 23.12
N ASP A 1135 -24.61 -3.70 23.88
CA ASP A 1135 -24.72 -5.16 23.73
C ASP A 1135 -24.38 -5.73 22.32
N MET A 1136 -23.47 -5.05 21.61
CA MET A 1136 -23.08 -5.36 20.23
C MET A 1136 -22.39 -6.72 20.04
N ASN A 1137 -23.17 -7.77 19.82
CA ASN A 1137 -22.72 -8.99 19.13
C ASN A 1137 -22.97 -8.84 17.63
N GLY A 1138 -22.01 -9.23 16.79
CA GLY A 1138 -22.11 -8.98 15.35
C GLY A 1138 -20.97 -9.58 14.54
N MET A 1139 -21.11 -9.55 13.22
CA MET A 1139 -20.19 -10.19 12.27
C MET A 1139 -19.59 -9.19 11.26
N PRO A 1140 -18.35 -9.38 10.78
CA PRO A 1140 -17.78 -8.64 9.64
C PRO A 1140 -18.57 -8.73 8.33
N ALA A 1141 -18.42 -7.76 7.41
CA ALA A 1141 -19.25 -7.70 6.18
C ALA A 1141 -18.98 -8.84 5.20
N GLU A 1142 -17.84 -9.51 5.30
CA GLU A 1142 -17.48 -10.67 4.48
C GLU A 1142 -18.38 -11.89 4.74
N PHE A 1143 -19.00 -11.98 5.92
CA PHE A 1143 -20.01 -13.00 6.25
C PHE A 1143 -21.42 -12.62 5.80
N MET A 1144 -21.61 -11.39 5.30
CA MET A 1144 -22.90 -10.89 4.83
C MET A 1144 -23.18 -11.35 3.39
N VAL A 1145 -23.06 -12.66 3.18
CA VAL A 1145 -23.47 -13.36 1.96
C VAL A 1145 -24.95 -13.05 1.65
N PRO A 1146 -25.43 -13.19 0.40
CA PRO A 1146 -26.76 -12.70 -0.01
C PRO A 1146 -27.94 -13.22 0.82
N VAL A 1147 -27.76 -14.40 1.42
CA VAL A 1147 -28.69 -15.02 2.36
C VAL A 1147 -28.68 -14.32 3.73
N VAL A 1148 -27.51 -14.14 4.33
CA VAL A 1148 -27.32 -13.53 5.66
C VAL A 1148 -27.65 -12.04 5.63
N LYS A 1149 -27.26 -11.31 4.57
CA LYS A 1149 -27.60 -9.89 4.38
C LYS A 1149 -29.11 -9.64 4.33
N ARG A 1150 -29.89 -10.53 3.70
CA ARG A 1150 -31.37 -10.44 3.67
C ARG A 1150 -32.02 -10.67 5.04
N ALA A 1151 -31.40 -11.43 5.93
CA ALA A 1151 -31.89 -11.59 7.30
C ALA A 1151 -31.61 -10.34 8.14
N TYR A 1152 -30.37 -9.83 8.08
CA TYR A 1152 -29.98 -8.58 8.73
C TYR A 1152 -30.79 -7.37 8.27
N ASP A 1153 -31.00 -7.21 6.95
CA ASP A 1153 -31.79 -6.11 6.40
C ASP A 1153 -33.25 -6.14 6.84
N ARG A 1154 -33.78 -7.31 7.21
CA ARG A 1154 -35.10 -7.43 7.85
C ARG A 1154 -35.06 -6.88 9.28
N GLN A 1155 -34.09 -7.29 10.08
CA GLN A 1155 -33.90 -6.82 11.46
C GLN A 1155 -33.66 -5.31 11.53
N VAL A 1156 -32.89 -4.73 10.60
CA VAL A 1156 -32.71 -3.26 10.48
C VAL A 1156 -34.06 -2.56 10.24
N ASN A 1157 -34.91 -3.10 9.36
CA ASN A 1157 -36.22 -2.52 9.08
C ASN A 1157 -37.22 -2.69 10.24
N GLU A 1158 -37.14 -3.79 10.99
CA GLU A 1158 -37.90 -3.99 12.23
C GLU A 1158 -37.49 -2.98 13.31
N LEU A 1159 -36.18 -2.74 13.50
CA LEU A 1159 -35.65 -1.71 14.40
C LEU A 1159 -36.11 -0.30 13.99
N ARG A 1160 -36.04 0.05 12.70
CA ARG A 1160 -36.56 1.33 12.17
C ARG A 1160 -38.03 1.54 12.48
N ALA A 1161 -38.86 0.52 12.28
CA ALA A 1161 -40.29 0.58 12.55
C ALA A 1161 -40.57 0.77 14.05
N ALA A 1162 -39.84 0.04 14.91
CA ALA A 1162 -39.95 0.17 16.36
C ALA A 1162 -39.51 1.57 16.85
N PHE A 1163 -38.39 2.09 16.35
CA PHE A 1163 -37.88 3.42 16.70
C PHE A 1163 -38.81 4.55 16.21
N SER A 1164 -39.37 4.43 15.00
CA SER A 1164 -40.29 5.43 14.45
C SER A 1164 -41.55 5.62 15.32
N ALA A 1165 -41.98 4.60 16.07
CA ALA A 1165 -43.10 4.70 17.01
C ALA A 1165 -42.78 5.51 18.28
N LEU A 1166 -41.50 5.81 18.55
CA LEU A 1166 -41.06 6.63 19.68
C LEU A 1166 -41.10 8.14 19.38
N ILE A 1167 -41.18 8.50 18.09
CA ILE A 1167 -41.06 9.88 17.62
C ILE A 1167 -42.42 10.58 17.63
N ALA A 1168 -42.46 11.82 18.13
CA ALA A 1168 -43.62 12.68 18.09
C ALA A 1168 -44.10 12.90 16.64
N ARG A 1169 -45.41 12.91 16.42
CA ARG A 1169 -45.98 13.33 15.14
C ARG A 1169 -45.74 14.84 14.96
N GLU A 1170 -45.37 15.24 13.76
CA GLU A 1170 -45.31 16.67 13.40
C GLU A 1170 -46.73 17.27 13.47
N PRO A 1171 -46.88 18.54 13.93
CA PRO A 1171 -48.18 19.21 14.02
C PRO A 1171 -48.89 19.40 12.68
#